data_AF-A0A8J3ACM3-F1
#
_entry.id   AF-A0A8J3ACM3-F1
#
_cell.length_a   1.000
_cell.length_b   1.000
_cell.length_c   1.000
_cell.angle_alpha   90.00
_cell.angle_beta   90.00
_cell.angle_gamma   90.00
#
_symmetry.space_group_name_H-M   'P 1'
#
loop_
_entity.id
_entity.type
_entity.pdbx_description
1 polymer ?
#
loop_
_entity_poly.entity_id
_entity_poly.type
_entity_poly.pdbx_seq_one_letter_code
_entity_poly.pdbx_strand_id
1 'polypeptide(L)'
;MRCSPRRNDHRSAMRVSSVLLLLAVLHTATPAGTATASTATDPVTATATGTVRRAYTDDSPWNTRIPAHARVHPDSRTFLRSFETAASDGHRRRLTSDPTQYTFPLYRVGAATPTRRVTLTGTYSEVVDQVTTRTRRAPVLSIPIPANAQPSPGTDASVVIWNPATGDEWGFWEFTNHGNGTFSARNGYHYNTNFSGVPPTAPNRFGSRGAGVPYFAGLVRRDEIDAGRIDHALAFAYDYPSPEFVWPATKSDGIGTIGRDVPEGARIRLDPTYTEADFTAWGLSREGRIIARALQQYGMYTIDKAGRPKIMIEDEQTAAWKGTITASTVSRIPWDAFQVLDWRTPKAPVAALGAGTTVAPGTLVTLDASGSYAPDGGTITAYQWTAPTGTTLTNPTNVQATWNTRDLAPGTYTFTLRVRDTTGTWSTPASITHTIAVAQLPTVLQQQTFGAVNATGASGVDWLPGANEELLTVVALRPASTNVTQVTGNGLTWTRVVRHRDVQGELAVEIWRASGALPTPGPVSVRTDRQAGTLNAQALRMSPSRVLSSAGADTGALDTRFPALALSAGTPNTLALGVHVGRATPFTPDAGLTEIGRHAVGDGGGNVRTTLLATPLPNGGRVRLGGSQSTALDWVMGGIVLGPR
;
A
#
# COMPACT_ATOMS: atom_id res chain seq x y z
N MET A 1 7.09 38.39 -51.20
CA MET A 1 7.40 38.62 -52.63
C MET A 1 8.67 37.87 -52.99
N ARG A 2 8.65 37.18 -54.15
CA ARG A 2 9.74 36.52 -54.89
C ARG A 2 10.49 35.36 -54.20
N CYS A 3 10.23 34.14 -54.65
CA CYS A 3 11.09 33.42 -55.63
C CYS A 3 10.47 32.07 -56.02
N SER A 4 10.36 31.85 -57.33
CA SER A 4 10.23 30.54 -58.02
C SER A 4 11.67 29.93 -58.15
N PRO A 5 11.94 28.67 -58.59
CA PRO A 5 11.09 27.87 -59.50
C PRO A 5 11.22 26.31 -59.49
N ARG A 6 10.47 25.73 -60.45
CA ARG A 6 10.67 24.48 -61.22
C ARG A 6 10.00 23.17 -60.77
N ARG A 7 9.06 22.77 -61.63
CA ARG A 7 8.61 21.39 -61.91
C ARG A 7 9.74 20.58 -62.58
N ASN A 8 9.75 19.26 -62.33
CA ASN A 8 9.62 18.27 -63.40
C ASN A 8 9.25 16.89 -62.85
N ASP A 9 8.30 16.26 -63.54
CA ASP A 9 7.88 14.87 -63.42
C ASP A 9 9.00 13.89 -63.77
N HIS A 10 8.97 12.69 -63.16
CA HIS A 10 9.24 11.43 -63.89
C HIS A 10 8.67 10.23 -63.12
N ARG A 11 7.73 9.53 -63.78
CA ARG A 11 7.38 8.13 -63.50
C ARG A 11 8.49 7.22 -64.03
N SER A 12 8.86 6.18 -63.26
CA SER A 12 9.47 4.96 -63.79
C SER A 12 9.12 3.76 -62.91
N ALA A 13 8.62 2.71 -63.56
CA ALA A 13 8.34 1.39 -63.02
C ALA A 13 9.53 0.44 -63.27
N MET A 14 9.68 -0.60 -62.44
CA MET A 14 10.30 -1.93 -62.65
C MET A 14 10.78 -2.47 -61.30
N ARG A 15 10.88 -3.75 -60.98
CA ARG A 15 10.36 -5.05 -61.47
C ARG A 15 10.73 -6.04 -60.34
N VAL A 16 9.89 -7.03 -60.09
CA VAL A 16 10.14 -8.14 -59.14
C VAL A 16 11.09 -9.14 -59.79
N SER A 17 12.11 -9.61 -59.07
CA SER A 17 12.86 -10.84 -59.38
C SER A 17 13.03 -11.68 -58.11
N SER A 18 12.44 -12.87 -58.16
CA SER A 18 12.57 -13.96 -57.19
C SER A 18 13.89 -14.70 -57.38
N VAL A 19 14.59 -15.03 -56.30
CA VAL A 19 15.64 -16.06 -56.30
C VAL A 19 15.40 -16.99 -55.11
N LEU A 20 15.14 -18.26 -55.47
CA LEU A 20 14.99 -19.41 -54.58
C LEU A 20 16.38 -20.04 -54.40
N LEU A 21 16.85 -20.24 -53.18
CA LEU A 21 18.04 -21.06 -52.92
C LEU A 21 17.71 -22.16 -51.92
N LEU A 22 17.72 -23.38 -52.42
CA LEU A 22 17.51 -24.64 -51.71
C LEU A 22 18.90 -25.19 -51.34
N LEU A 23 19.21 -25.40 -50.06
CA LEU A 23 20.36 -26.21 -49.64
C LEU A 23 19.89 -27.33 -48.72
N ALA A 24 19.97 -28.55 -49.23
CA ALA A 24 19.82 -29.79 -48.49
C ALA A 24 21.20 -30.23 -47.97
N VAL A 25 21.31 -30.55 -46.68
CA VAL A 25 22.46 -31.26 -46.12
C VAL A 25 21.97 -32.49 -45.38
N LEU A 26 22.39 -33.64 -45.91
CA LEU A 26 22.13 -34.99 -45.43
C LEU A 26 23.00 -35.26 -44.19
N HIS A 27 22.39 -35.68 -43.07
CA HIS A 27 23.12 -36.14 -41.88
C HIS A 27 23.21 -37.68 -41.89
N THR A 28 24.43 -38.21 -41.77
CA THR A 28 24.70 -39.62 -41.46
C THR A 28 24.72 -39.82 -39.96
N ALA A 29 24.12 -40.93 -39.49
CA ALA A 29 23.98 -41.29 -38.09
C ALA A 29 24.95 -42.43 -37.71
N THR A 30 25.55 -42.35 -36.52
CA THR A 30 25.93 -43.50 -35.66
C THR A 30 26.11 -43.03 -34.20
N PRO A 31 25.96 -43.90 -33.19
CA PRO A 31 25.22 -43.56 -31.96
C PRO A 31 26.03 -43.56 -30.64
N ALA A 32 25.34 -43.06 -29.61
CA ALA A 32 25.39 -43.39 -28.18
C ALA A 32 26.58 -42.92 -27.32
N GLY A 33 26.24 -42.05 -26.36
CA GLY A 33 26.99 -41.77 -25.14
C GLY A 33 26.07 -41.05 -24.15
N THR A 34 25.54 -41.81 -23.19
CA THR A 34 24.52 -41.43 -22.19
C THR A 34 24.97 -40.35 -21.21
N ALA A 35 24.17 -39.29 -21.05
CA ALA A 35 24.05 -38.54 -19.81
C ALA A 35 22.63 -38.00 -19.67
N THR A 36 22.01 -38.29 -18.53
CA THR A 36 20.59 -38.14 -18.18
C THR A 36 20.10 -36.68 -18.22
N ALA A 37 19.12 -36.40 -19.08
CA ALA A 37 18.23 -35.25 -18.98
C ALA A 37 16.90 -35.71 -18.39
N SER A 38 16.51 -35.15 -17.24
CA SER A 38 15.17 -35.33 -16.68
C SER A 38 14.17 -34.53 -17.51
N THR A 39 13.23 -35.26 -18.10
CA THR A 39 12.21 -34.83 -19.04
C THR A 39 11.23 -33.81 -18.45
N ALA A 40 11.04 -32.71 -19.19
CA ALA A 40 9.84 -31.88 -19.14
C ALA A 40 8.91 -32.32 -20.28
N THR A 41 7.64 -32.64 -19.96
CA THR A 41 6.40 -32.32 -20.73
C THR A 41 5.17 -32.89 -20.03
N ASP A 42 4.32 -31.98 -19.51
CA ASP A 42 2.84 -31.85 -19.52
C ASP A 42 1.89 -33.08 -19.48
N PRO A 43 0.58 -32.94 -19.08
CA PRO A 43 -0.19 -31.70 -18.83
C PRO A 43 -0.92 -31.68 -17.47
N VAL A 44 -0.93 -30.54 -16.78
CA VAL A 44 -1.91 -30.30 -15.72
C VAL A 44 -3.18 -29.73 -16.35
N THR A 45 -4.25 -30.49 -16.24
CA THR A 45 -5.64 -30.09 -16.40
C THR A 45 -5.90 -28.82 -15.61
N ALA A 46 -5.85 -27.66 -16.27
CA ALA A 46 -6.11 -26.38 -15.63
C ALA A 46 -7.63 -26.21 -15.45
N THR A 47 -8.10 -26.62 -14.28
CA THR A 47 -9.38 -26.15 -13.73
C THR A 47 -9.17 -24.69 -13.32
N ALA A 48 -9.41 -23.74 -14.22
CA ALA A 48 -9.28 -22.31 -13.92
C ALA A 48 -10.64 -21.66 -13.70
N THR A 49 -11.21 -21.83 -12.50
CA THR A 49 -12.21 -20.91 -11.94
C THR A 49 -11.51 -19.74 -11.25
N GLY A 50 -10.56 -19.10 -11.93
CA GLY A 50 -9.90 -17.87 -11.47
C GLY A 50 -10.72 -16.65 -11.86
N THR A 51 -11.16 -15.84 -10.90
CA THR A 51 -11.80 -14.55 -11.18
C THR A 51 -10.80 -13.64 -11.89
N VAL A 52 -11.11 -13.23 -13.12
CA VAL A 52 -10.37 -12.16 -13.82
C VAL A 52 -10.43 -10.91 -12.97
N ARG A 53 -9.26 -10.41 -12.52
CA ARG A 53 -9.21 -9.20 -11.70
C ARG A 53 -9.53 -7.98 -12.56
N ARG A 54 -10.58 -7.25 -12.22
CA ARG A 54 -10.88 -5.94 -12.84
C ARG A 54 -9.84 -4.91 -12.41
N ALA A 55 -9.51 -3.99 -13.31
CA ALA A 55 -8.78 -2.79 -12.94
C ALA A 55 -9.74 -1.84 -12.20
N TYR A 56 -9.25 -1.12 -11.19
CA TYR A 56 -10.01 -0.14 -10.40
C TYR A 56 -11.05 -0.76 -9.45
N THR A 57 -11.54 0.07 -8.53
CA THR A 57 -12.54 -0.33 -7.53
C THR A 57 -13.88 -0.69 -8.16
N ASP A 58 -14.70 -1.47 -7.46
CA ASP A 58 -16.00 -1.92 -7.99
C ASP A 58 -16.99 -0.78 -8.25
N ASP A 59 -16.90 0.31 -7.49
CA ASP A 59 -17.67 1.55 -7.63
C ASP A 59 -17.12 2.49 -8.72
N SER A 60 -16.02 2.11 -9.38
CA SER A 60 -15.45 2.86 -10.49
C SER A 60 -16.50 3.07 -11.62
N PRO A 61 -16.49 4.23 -12.32
CA PRO A 61 -17.24 4.40 -13.57
C PRO A 61 -16.99 3.29 -14.59
N TRP A 62 -15.77 2.75 -14.58
CA TRP A 62 -15.32 1.69 -15.47
C TRP A 62 -15.96 0.36 -15.09
N ASN A 63 -16.18 0.09 -13.80
CA ASN A 63 -16.71 -1.19 -13.32
C ASN A 63 -18.20 -1.19 -12.99
N THR A 64 -18.87 -0.04 -13.16
CA THR A 64 -20.31 0.12 -12.92
C THR A 64 -21.12 -0.23 -14.17
N ARG A 65 -22.07 -1.16 -14.06
CA ARG A 65 -23.00 -1.51 -15.16
C ARG A 65 -23.92 -0.35 -15.51
N ILE A 66 -24.33 -0.28 -16.78
CA ILE A 66 -25.33 0.69 -17.24
C ILE A 66 -26.71 0.27 -16.72
N PRO A 67 -27.47 1.17 -16.07
CA PRO A 67 -28.83 0.87 -15.64
C PRO A 67 -29.73 0.46 -16.82
N ALA A 68 -30.66 -0.47 -16.58
CA ALA A 68 -31.58 -0.96 -17.61
C ALA A 68 -32.37 0.17 -18.29
N HIS A 69 -32.77 1.18 -17.51
CA HIS A 69 -33.55 2.34 -17.94
C HIS A 69 -32.70 3.61 -18.13
N ALA A 70 -31.39 3.47 -18.41
CA ALA A 70 -30.53 4.61 -18.71
C ALA A 70 -31.10 5.44 -19.86
N ARG A 71 -31.21 6.76 -19.65
CA ARG A 71 -31.75 7.69 -20.65
C ARG A 71 -30.78 7.81 -21.83
N VAL A 72 -31.31 7.69 -23.04
CA VAL A 72 -30.58 7.96 -24.28
C VAL A 72 -30.61 9.45 -24.55
N HIS A 73 -29.50 10.02 -25.00
CA HIS A 73 -29.45 11.42 -25.38
C HIS A 73 -30.39 11.66 -26.57
N PRO A 74 -31.29 12.66 -26.53
CA PRO A 74 -32.16 13.06 -27.64
C PRO A 74 -31.45 13.15 -28.99
N ASP A 75 -30.24 13.73 -29.01
CA ASP A 75 -29.40 13.87 -30.21
C ASP A 75 -28.49 12.67 -30.50
N SER A 76 -28.71 11.50 -29.88
CA SER A 76 -27.87 10.29 -30.05
C SER A 76 -27.60 9.95 -31.52
N ARG A 77 -28.61 10.06 -32.40
CA ARG A 77 -28.44 9.81 -33.84
C ARG A 77 -27.54 10.83 -34.54
N THR A 78 -27.51 12.07 -34.08
CA THR A 78 -26.62 13.10 -34.62
C THR A 78 -25.19 12.81 -34.22
N PHE A 79 -24.96 12.43 -32.97
CA PHE A 79 -23.65 12.01 -32.48
C PHE A 79 -23.12 10.77 -33.20
N LEU A 80 -23.93 9.71 -33.36
CA LEU A 80 -23.48 8.49 -34.02
C LEU A 80 -23.12 8.70 -35.49
N ARG A 81 -23.77 9.66 -36.16
CA ARG A 81 -23.41 10.06 -37.53
C ARG A 81 -22.01 10.68 -37.62
N SER A 82 -21.53 11.36 -36.59
CA SER A 82 -20.16 11.90 -36.57
C SER A 82 -19.10 10.81 -36.41
N PHE A 83 -19.47 9.64 -35.88
CA PHE A 83 -18.61 8.46 -35.90
C PHE A 83 -18.64 7.75 -37.25
N GLU A 84 -19.81 7.66 -37.88
CA GLU A 84 -19.98 6.96 -39.16
C GLU A 84 -19.35 7.69 -40.34
N THR A 85 -19.37 9.03 -40.35
CA THR A 85 -18.82 9.82 -41.46
C THR A 85 -17.87 10.86 -40.91
N ALA A 86 -16.57 10.71 -41.19
CA ALA A 86 -15.59 11.71 -40.77
C ALA A 86 -15.85 13.01 -41.53
N ALA A 87 -16.06 14.11 -40.81
CA ALA A 87 -16.35 15.42 -41.38
C ALA A 87 -15.22 15.96 -42.28
N SER A 88 -14.02 15.40 -42.18
CA SER A 88 -12.82 15.80 -42.92
C SER A 88 -12.66 15.18 -44.29
N ASP A 89 -13.18 13.97 -44.54
CA ASP A 89 -12.99 13.25 -45.80
C ASP A 89 -14.25 12.57 -46.37
N GLY A 90 -15.36 12.53 -45.61
CA GLY A 90 -16.65 11.98 -46.07
C GLY A 90 -16.70 10.46 -46.20
N HIS A 91 -15.69 9.72 -45.74
CA HIS A 91 -15.67 8.26 -45.82
C HIS A 91 -16.44 7.60 -44.68
N ARG A 92 -17.12 6.48 -44.99
CA ARG A 92 -17.79 5.64 -43.98
C ARG A 92 -16.75 4.95 -43.08
N ARG A 93 -16.83 5.21 -41.79
CA ARG A 93 -15.98 4.60 -40.76
C ARG A 93 -16.75 3.50 -40.03
N ARG A 94 -16.02 2.48 -39.59
CA ARG A 94 -16.51 1.39 -38.75
C ARG A 94 -15.79 1.45 -37.41
N LEU A 95 -16.42 0.94 -36.36
CA LEU A 95 -15.74 0.71 -35.09
C LEU A 95 -14.61 -0.31 -35.29
N THR A 96 -13.38 0.02 -34.94
CA THR A 96 -12.26 -0.92 -35.04
C THR A 96 -11.70 -1.30 -33.67
N SER A 97 -10.87 -2.32 -33.65
CA SER A 97 -10.24 -2.87 -32.45
C SER A 97 -8.80 -3.30 -32.72
N ASP A 98 -8.05 -2.46 -33.43
CA ASP A 98 -6.69 -2.80 -33.89
C ASP A 98 -5.74 -3.00 -32.69
N PRO A 99 -5.25 -4.23 -32.44
CA PRO A 99 -4.36 -4.53 -31.33
C PRO A 99 -2.89 -4.32 -31.70
N THR A 100 -2.58 -3.90 -32.93
CA THR A 100 -1.18 -3.89 -33.44
C THR A 100 -0.52 -2.52 -33.43
N GLN A 101 -1.27 -1.46 -33.13
CA GLN A 101 -0.77 -0.08 -33.14
C GLN A 101 -1.72 0.87 -32.40
N TYR A 102 -1.18 1.99 -31.93
CA TYR A 102 -1.93 3.05 -31.24
C TYR A 102 -2.82 2.47 -30.13
N THR A 103 -2.26 1.55 -29.35
CA THR A 103 -2.89 0.95 -28.19
C THR A 103 -1.84 0.72 -27.10
N PHE A 104 -2.12 -0.15 -26.12
CA PHE A 104 -1.32 -0.24 -24.91
C PHE A 104 -0.84 -1.68 -24.66
N PRO A 105 0.46 -1.98 -24.80
CA PRO A 105 1.04 -3.16 -24.20
C PRO A 105 0.96 -3.05 -22.68
N LEU A 106 0.58 -4.14 -22.02
CA LEU A 106 0.39 -4.22 -20.57
C LEU A 106 1.42 -5.18 -19.96
N TYR A 107 2.48 -4.62 -19.38
CA TYR A 107 3.49 -5.41 -18.68
C TYR A 107 3.12 -5.61 -17.21
N ARG A 108 2.91 -6.87 -16.82
CA ARG A 108 2.70 -7.25 -15.42
C ARG A 108 4.05 -7.38 -14.71
N VAL A 109 4.19 -6.75 -13.55
CA VAL A 109 5.43 -6.74 -12.76
C VAL A 109 5.18 -7.16 -11.31
N GLY A 110 6.23 -7.53 -10.59
CA GLY A 110 6.14 -7.90 -9.18
C GLY A 110 7.47 -7.74 -8.45
N ALA A 111 7.57 -8.27 -7.23
CA ALA A 111 8.76 -8.13 -6.39
C ALA A 111 10.06 -8.68 -7.04
N ALA A 112 9.94 -9.64 -7.95
CA ALA A 112 11.07 -10.20 -8.70
C ALA A 112 11.49 -9.35 -9.92
N THR A 113 10.70 -8.36 -10.33
CA THR A 113 11.03 -7.51 -11.48
C THR A 113 12.03 -6.44 -11.05
N PRO A 114 13.25 -6.39 -11.64
CA PRO A 114 14.23 -5.38 -11.27
C PRO A 114 13.74 -3.96 -11.55
N THR A 115 14.02 -3.04 -10.63
CA THR A 115 13.79 -1.60 -10.84
C THR A 115 14.79 -1.06 -11.86
N ARG A 116 14.29 -0.36 -12.88
CA ARG A 116 15.10 0.23 -13.94
C ARG A 116 14.81 1.72 -14.06
N ARG A 117 15.79 2.45 -14.60
CA ARG A 117 15.74 3.91 -14.73
C ARG A 117 14.92 4.29 -15.97
N VAL A 118 14.00 5.24 -15.79
CA VAL A 118 13.30 5.93 -16.88
C VAL A 118 13.56 7.42 -16.79
N THR A 119 14.13 8.01 -17.83
CA THR A 119 14.35 9.45 -17.92
C THR A 119 13.22 10.10 -18.70
N LEU A 120 12.53 11.06 -18.10
CA LEU A 120 11.46 11.81 -18.77
C LEU A 120 11.97 13.17 -19.24
N THR A 121 11.54 13.62 -20.41
CA THR A 121 11.85 14.97 -20.93
C THR A 121 10.73 15.98 -20.69
N GLY A 122 9.49 15.49 -20.52
CA GLY A 122 8.27 16.26 -20.34
C GLY A 122 7.71 16.15 -18.92
N THR A 123 6.42 15.89 -18.80
CA THR A 123 5.70 15.96 -17.52
C THR A 123 5.40 14.59 -16.96
N TYR A 124 5.52 14.45 -15.64
CA TYR A 124 5.10 13.27 -14.89
C TYR A 124 4.01 13.62 -13.88
N SER A 125 2.84 12.99 -14.01
CA SER A 125 1.71 13.12 -13.06
C SER A 125 1.67 11.93 -12.10
N GLU A 126 1.75 12.19 -10.80
CA GLU A 126 1.74 11.17 -9.74
C GLU A 126 0.52 11.37 -8.85
N VAL A 127 -0.41 10.44 -8.91
CA VAL A 127 -1.59 10.44 -8.02
C VAL A 127 -1.23 9.67 -6.76
N VAL A 128 -1.00 10.41 -5.67
CA VAL A 128 -0.51 9.84 -4.40
C VAL A 128 -1.65 9.38 -3.48
N ASP A 129 -2.84 9.91 -3.68
CA ASP A 129 -4.09 9.57 -3.00
C ASP A 129 -5.28 9.95 -3.90
N GLN A 130 -6.52 9.74 -3.45
CA GLN A 130 -7.72 10.02 -4.26
C GLN A 130 -7.97 11.51 -4.52
N VAL A 131 -7.16 12.43 -3.97
CA VAL A 131 -7.40 13.89 -4.04
C VAL A 131 -6.22 14.69 -4.55
N THR A 132 -5.03 14.11 -4.54
CA THR A 132 -3.78 14.81 -4.77
C THR A 132 -3.07 14.27 -6.01
N THR A 133 -2.96 15.12 -7.02
CA THR A 133 -2.04 14.92 -8.15
C THR A 133 -0.81 15.80 -7.99
N ARG A 134 0.36 15.17 -7.89
CA ARG A 134 1.67 15.84 -7.93
C ARG A 134 2.21 15.84 -9.34
N THR A 135 2.80 16.96 -9.76
CA THR A 135 3.37 17.10 -11.10
C THR A 135 4.85 17.42 -11.02
N ARG A 136 5.67 16.65 -11.74
CA ARG A 136 7.13 16.87 -11.86
C ARG A 136 7.49 17.09 -13.33
N ARG A 137 8.45 17.99 -13.60
CA ARG A 137 9.02 18.20 -14.94
C ARG A 137 10.35 17.48 -15.08
N ALA A 138 10.52 16.81 -16.22
CA ALA A 138 11.68 16.04 -16.62
C ALA A 138 12.30 15.16 -15.51
N PRO A 139 11.51 14.39 -14.73
CA PRO A 139 12.09 13.59 -13.66
C PRO A 139 12.85 12.37 -14.21
N VAL A 140 13.75 11.86 -13.38
CA VAL A 140 14.31 10.51 -13.52
C VAL A 140 13.61 9.62 -12.49
N LEU A 141 13.01 8.53 -12.97
CA LEU A 141 12.25 7.58 -12.15
C LEU A 141 13.00 6.25 -12.06
N SER A 142 12.80 5.54 -10.95
CA SER A 142 13.24 4.14 -10.79
C SER A 142 12.03 3.29 -10.43
N ILE A 143 11.54 2.51 -11.39
CA ILE A 143 10.32 1.70 -11.25
C ILE A 143 10.56 0.27 -11.76
N PRO A 144 9.77 -0.73 -11.35
CA PRO A 144 9.90 -2.10 -11.87
C PRO A 144 9.48 -2.14 -13.35
N ILE A 145 10.42 -2.42 -14.26
CA ILE A 145 10.15 -2.52 -15.71
C ILE A 145 10.87 -3.75 -16.26
N PRO A 146 10.20 -4.66 -16.99
CA PRO A 146 10.89 -5.77 -17.67
C PRO A 146 11.92 -5.27 -18.70
N ALA A 147 13.06 -5.94 -18.84
CA ALA A 147 14.11 -5.53 -19.79
C ALA A 147 13.63 -5.52 -21.25
N ASN A 148 12.66 -6.37 -21.58
CA ASN A 148 12.05 -6.51 -22.89
C ASN A 148 10.79 -5.63 -23.08
N ALA A 149 10.52 -4.69 -22.17
CA ALA A 149 9.39 -3.77 -22.33
C ALA A 149 9.56 -2.93 -23.60
N GLN A 150 8.55 -2.92 -24.45
CA GLN A 150 8.50 -2.13 -25.68
C GLN A 150 7.17 -1.38 -25.75
N PRO A 151 7.14 -0.21 -26.41
CA PRO A 151 5.91 0.53 -26.65
C PRO A 151 5.06 -0.11 -27.76
N SER A 152 3.78 0.25 -27.82
CA SER A 152 2.94 -0.05 -28.99
C SER A 152 3.49 0.63 -30.24
N PRO A 153 3.45 -0.01 -31.42
CA PRO A 153 3.78 0.65 -32.69
C PRO A 153 2.92 1.89 -32.96
N GLY A 154 3.55 2.91 -33.56
CA GLY A 154 2.92 4.20 -33.87
C GLY A 154 3.66 5.37 -33.23
N THR A 155 3.27 6.59 -33.60
CA THR A 155 3.92 7.82 -33.12
C THR A 155 3.74 8.06 -31.62
N ASP A 156 2.69 7.52 -31.01
CA ASP A 156 2.42 7.70 -29.59
C ASP A 156 3.31 6.85 -28.69
N ALA A 157 3.83 5.73 -29.23
CA ALA A 157 4.71 4.79 -28.56
C ALA A 157 4.37 4.61 -27.06
N SER A 158 3.11 4.26 -26.78
CA SER A 158 2.60 4.19 -25.40
C SER A 158 2.83 2.81 -24.78
N VAL A 159 2.96 2.77 -23.45
CA VAL A 159 3.10 1.51 -22.67
C VAL A 159 2.42 1.65 -21.31
N VAL A 160 1.91 0.52 -20.79
CA VAL A 160 1.42 0.39 -19.41
C VAL A 160 2.22 -0.67 -18.66
N ILE A 161 2.58 -0.36 -17.43
CA ILE A 161 3.27 -1.24 -16.50
C ILE A 161 2.44 -1.32 -15.24
N TRP A 162 2.08 -2.53 -14.81
CA TRP A 162 1.15 -2.72 -13.71
C TRP A 162 1.64 -3.78 -12.73
N ASN A 163 1.66 -3.44 -11.45
CA ASN A 163 1.90 -4.36 -10.36
C ASN A 163 0.55 -4.77 -9.74
N PRO A 164 0.03 -5.98 -10.01
CA PRO A 164 -1.20 -6.42 -9.38
C PRO A 164 -1.08 -6.47 -7.85
N ALA A 165 0.05 -6.88 -7.28
CA ALA A 165 0.15 -7.08 -5.83
C ALA A 165 -0.06 -5.78 -5.04
N THR A 166 0.46 -4.66 -5.53
CA THR A 166 0.35 -3.34 -4.88
C THR A 166 -0.74 -2.45 -5.47
N GLY A 167 -1.21 -2.78 -6.68
CA GLY A 167 -2.13 -1.98 -7.46
C GLY A 167 -1.45 -0.87 -8.27
N ASP A 168 -0.14 -0.68 -8.17
CA ASP A 168 0.57 0.39 -8.87
C ASP A 168 0.49 0.24 -10.39
N GLU A 169 0.19 1.35 -11.07
CA GLU A 169 0.13 1.46 -12.52
C GLU A 169 0.99 2.65 -12.97
N TRP A 170 1.86 2.42 -13.94
CA TRP A 170 2.59 3.45 -14.65
C TRP A 170 2.25 3.42 -16.13
N GLY A 171 2.11 4.59 -16.74
CA GLY A 171 1.99 4.70 -18.18
C GLY A 171 2.91 5.79 -18.73
N PHE A 172 3.40 5.58 -19.95
CA PHE A 172 4.34 6.47 -20.61
C PHE A 172 3.95 6.73 -22.07
N TRP A 173 4.22 7.94 -22.55
CA TRP A 173 4.02 8.39 -23.92
C TRP A 173 5.37 8.73 -24.57
N GLU A 174 5.52 8.43 -25.86
CA GLU A 174 6.79 8.44 -26.57
C GLU A 174 7.87 7.61 -25.84
N PHE A 175 7.50 6.41 -25.36
CA PHE A 175 8.39 5.52 -24.59
C PHE A 175 9.43 4.87 -25.51
N THR A 176 10.67 4.79 -25.06
CA THR A 176 11.79 4.18 -25.78
C THR A 176 12.59 3.26 -24.87
N ASN A 177 12.83 2.03 -25.33
CA ASN A 177 13.79 1.10 -24.73
C ASN A 177 15.12 1.20 -25.47
N HIS A 178 16.20 1.56 -24.78
CA HIS A 178 17.53 1.74 -25.38
C HIS A 178 18.35 0.44 -25.50
N GLY A 179 17.80 -0.71 -25.08
CA GLY A 179 18.46 -2.02 -25.20
C GLY A 179 19.58 -2.29 -24.18
N ASN A 180 19.97 -1.30 -23.39
CA ASN A 180 21.03 -1.40 -22.36
C ASN A 180 20.45 -1.40 -20.92
N GLY A 181 19.14 -1.66 -20.76
CA GLY A 181 18.46 -1.63 -19.47
C GLY A 181 18.03 -0.24 -19.00
N THR A 182 18.20 0.79 -19.84
CA THR A 182 17.67 2.15 -19.59
C THR A 182 16.52 2.48 -20.54
N PHE A 183 15.61 3.33 -20.07
CA PHE A 183 14.43 3.76 -20.83
C PHE A 183 14.30 5.27 -20.80
N SER A 184 13.61 5.81 -21.79
CA SER A 184 13.16 7.20 -21.80
C SER A 184 11.70 7.30 -22.22
N ALA A 185 11.07 8.42 -21.87
CA ALA A 185 9.73 8.78 -22.32
C ALA A 185 9.62 10.29 -22.39
N ARG A 186 8.65 10.82 -23.15
CA ARG A 186 8.35 12.25 -23.08
C ARG A 186 7.51 12.56 -21.85
N ASN A 187 6.34 11.95 -21.74
CA ASN A 187 5.45 12.14 -20.59
C ASN A 187 5.20 10.80 -19.90
N GLY A 188 4.76 10.85 -18.65
CA GLY A 188 4.29 9.65 -17.96
C GLY A 188 3.41 9.94 -16.76
N TYR A 189 2.91 8.88 -16.14
CA TYR A 189 2.13 8.98 -14.92
C TYR A 189 2.34 7.79 -13.99
N HIS A 190 1.95 7.97 -12.73
CA HIS A 190 1.64 6.91 -11.79
C HIS A 190 0.23 7.08 -11.23
N TYR A 191 -0.47 5.96 -11.14
CA TYR A 191 -1.80 5.82 -10.56
C TYR A 191 -1.89 4.50 -9.79
N ASN A 192 -2.96 4.29 -9.03
CA ASN A 192 -3.20 3.02 -8.34
C ASN A 192 -4.57 2.43 -8.70
N THR A 193 -4.57 1.17 -9.14
CA THR A 193 -5.76 0.39 -9.50
C THR A 193 -6.63 0.01 -8.30
N ASN A 194 -6.27 0.38 -7.07
CA ASN A 194 -7.15 0.37 -5.90
C ASN A 194 -7.97 1.66 -5.77
N PHE A 195 -7.86 2.59 -6.72
CA PHE A 195 -8.71 3.78 -6.82
C PHE A 195 -9.72 3.62 -7.98
N SER A 196 -10.51 4.68 -8.24
CA SER A 196 -11.63 4.65 -9.18
C SER A 196 -11.24 4.70 -10.66
N GLY A 197 -9.98 4.95 -11.01
CA GLY A 197 -9.56 5.19 -12.39
C GLY A 197 -9.97 6.58 -12.89
N VAL A 198 -10.37 7.48 -11.98
CA VAL A 198 -10.65 8.90 -12.24
C VAL A 198 -9.67 9.72 -11.40
N PRO A 199 -8.67 10.37 -12.03
CA PRO A 199 -7.72 11.22 -11.33
C PRO A 199 -8.35 12.51 -10.77
N PRO A 200 -7.76 13.12 -9.73
CA PRO A 200 -8.17 14.44 -9.23
C PRO A 200 -8.04 15.54 -10.30
N THR A 201 -8.99 16.47 -10.32
CA THR A 201 -9.02 17.63 -11.25
C THR A 201 -8.28 18.87 -10.72
N ALA A 202 -7.98 18.92 -9.42
CA ALA A 202 -7.33 20.05 -8.74
C ALA A 202 -6.30 19.55 -7.69
N PRO A 203 -5.27 20.37 -7.36
CA PRO A 203 -4.90 21.64 -7.99
C PRO A 203 -4.21 21.46 -9.35
N ASN A 204 -3.68 20.26 -9.64
CA ASN A 204 -3.03 19.95 -10.91
C ASN A 204 -3.83 18.89 -11.67
N ARG A 205 -4.00 19.09 -12.98
CA ARG A 205 -4.65 18.11 -13.84
C ARG A 205 -3.71 16.95 -14.16
N PHE A 206 -4.27 15.75 -14.21
CA PHE A 206 -3.58 14.56 -14.67
C PHE A 206 -3.26 14.66 -16.17
N GLY A 207 -1.98 14.52 -16.52
CA GLY A 207 -1.48 14.82 -17.86
C GLY A 207 -1.70 13.73 -18.92
N SER A 208 -2.24 12.56 -18.55
CA SER A 208 -2.36 11.39 -19.43
C SER A 208 -3.70 11.32 -20.18
N ARG A 209 -3.69 10.80 -21.43
CA ARG A 209 -4.80 10.78 -22.42
C ARG A 209 -5.43 12.14 -22.70
N GLY A 210 -6.20 12.26 -23.79
CA GLY A 210 -7.06 13.43 -24.03
C GLY A 210 -7.95 13.73 -22.81
N ALA A 211 -8.63 12.69 -22.32
CA ALA A 211 -9.63 12.78 -21.25
C ALA A 211 -9.09 12.92 -19.83
N GLY A 212 -7.77 12.84 -19.62
CA GLY A 212 -7.19 12.94 -18.28
C GLY A 212 -7.47 11.72 -17.40
N VAL A 213 -7.45 10.52 -17.98
CA VAL A 213 -7.64 9.22 -17.30
C VAL A 213 -6.48 8.26 -17.60
N PRO A 214 -6.19 7.25 -16.76
CA PRO A 214 -5.09 6.32 -17.01
C PRO A 214 -5.26 5.51 -18.30
N TYR A 215 -4.16 5.02 -18.88
CA TYR A 215 -4.17 4.15 -20.06
C TYR A 215 -4.78 2.78 -19.79
N PHE A 216 -4.65 2.25 -18.58
CA PHE A 216 -5.25 0.95 -18.26
C PHE A 216 -6.78 1.03 -18.14
N ALA A 217 -7.33 2.23 -17.94
CA ALA A 217 -8.76 2.46 -17.90
C ALA A 217 -9.45 2.05 -19.21
N GLY A 218 -10.33 1.05 -19.11
CA GLY A 218 -11.12 0.51 -20.21
C GLY A 218 -10.37 -0.32 -21.25
N LEU A 219 -9.15 -0.78 -20.94
CA LEU A 219 -8.37 -1.64 -21.83
C LEU A 219 -8.92 -3.08 -21.81
N VAL A 220 -9.31 -3.61 -22.97
CA VAL A 220 -9.72 -5.03 -23.11
C VAL A 220 -8.48 -5.93 -23.04
N ARG A 221 -8.51 -6.97 -22.21
CA ARG A 221 -7.37 -7.85 -21.97
C ARG A 221 -7.57 -9.29 -22.42
N ARG A 222 -6.46 -10.01 -22.58
CA ARG A 222 -6.47 -11.41 -23.00
C ARG A 222 -7.21 -12.33 -22.02
N ASP A 223 -6.97 -12.17 -20.72
CA ASP A 223 -7.60 -12.98 -19.67
C ASP A 223 -9.13 -12.85 -19.65
N GLU A 224 -9.68 -11.71 -20.05
CA GLU A 224 -11.13 -11.49 -20.18
C GLU A 224 -11.74 -12.23 -21.37
N ILE A 225 -11.07 -12.17 -22.52
CA ILE A 225 -11.52 -12.86 -23.73
C ILE A 225 -11.46 -14.38 -23.54
N ASP A 226 -10.39 -14.88 -22.92
CA ASP A 226 -10.24 -16.30 -22.57
C ASP A 226 -11.33 -16.72 -21.58
N ALA A 227 -11.61 -15.91 -20.55
CA ALA A 227 -12.69 -16.14 -19.59
C ALA A 227 -14.12 -15.99 -20.18
N GLY A 228 -14.25 -15.46 -21.40
CA GLY A 228 -15.54 -15.31 -22.08
C GLY A 228 -16.39 -14.14 -21.61
N ARG A 229 -15.83 -13.20 -20.82
CA ARG A 229 -16.56 -12.03 -20.31
C ARG A 229 -15.62 -10.86 -20.02
N ILE A 230 -16.10 -9.65 -20.28
CA ILE A 230 -15.45 -8.40 -19.89
C ILE A 230 -16.42 -7.66 -18.97
N ASP A 231 -16.01 -7.42 -17.73
CA ASP A 231 -16.87 -6.86 -16.67
C ASP A 231 -16.55 -5.39 -16.36
N HIS A 232 -16.19 -4.63 -17.39
CA HIS A 232 -15.92 -3.20 -17.32
C HIS A 232 -16.27 -2.49 -18.65
N ALA A 233 -16.41 -1.15 -18.60
CA ALA A 233 -16.61 -0.29 -19.74
C ALA A 233 -15.33 -0.17 -20.57
N LEU A 234 -15.46 0.00 -21.87
CA LEU A 234 -14.31 0.03 -22.78
C LEU A 234 -13.83 1.47 -23.02
N ALA A 235 -12.54 1.63 -23.27
CA ALA A 235 -11.99 2.89 -23.76
C ALA A 235 -12.24 3.03 -25.27
N PHE A 236 -12.76 4.17 -25.68
CA PHE A 236 -13.10 4.50 -27.07
C PHE A 236 -12.47 5.83 -27.48
N ALA A 237 -11.94 5.90 -28.70
CA ALA A 237 -11.40 7.13 -29.28
C ALA A 237 -11.91 7.31 -30.71
N TYR A 238 -12.04 8.55 -31.17
CA TYR A 238 -12.49 8.86 -32.54
C TYR A 238 -11.95 10.22 -33.03
N ASP A 239 -12.26 10.58 -34.27
CA ASP A 239 -11.63 11.67 -35.03
C ASP A 239 -11.74 13.06 -34.40
N TYR A 240 -12.89 13.40 -33.81
CA TYR A 240 -13.21 14.78 -33.42
C TYR A 240 -14.04 14.85 -32.12
N PRO A 241 -13.52 14.39 -30.97
CA PRO A 241 -14.15 14.66 -29.68
C PRO A 241 -14.40 16.16 -29.49
N SER A 242 -15.50 16.51 -28.83
CA SER A 242 -15.80 17.91 -28.47
C SER A 242 -14.69 18.48 -27.57
N PRO A 243 -14.39 19.79 -27.66
CA PRO A 243 -13.53 20.46 -26.67
C PRO A 243 -14.13 20.47 -25.25
N GLU A 244 -15.43 20.18 -25.12
CA GLU A 244 -16.06 19.92 -23.83
C GLU A 244 -15.77 18.50 -23.34
N PHE A 245 -15.80 18.32 -22.02
CA PHE A 245 -15.72 17.00 -21.39
C PHE A 245 -16.82 16.87 -20.34
N VAL A 246 -17.19 15.62 -20.07
CA VAL A 246 -18.11 15.22 -19.02
C VAL A 246 -17.49 14.09 -18.21
N TRP A 247 -17.92 13.90 -16.97
CA TRP A 247 -17.39 12.81 -16.15
C TRP A 247 -17.60 11.43 -16.80
N PRO A 248 -16.60 10.52 -16.78
CA PRO A 248 -15.41 10.52 -15.93
C PRO A 248 -14.16 11.21 -16.49
N ALA A 249 -14.24 11.90 -17.62
CA ALA A 249 -13.12 12.69 -18.09
C ALA A 249 -12.86 13.89 -17.15
N THR A 250 -11.59 14.25 -17.00
CA THR A 250 -11.10 15.34 -16.11
C THR A 250 -10.57 16.54 -16.91
N LYS A 251 -10.42 16.36 -18.22
CA LYS A 251 -10.12 17.38 -19.23
C LYS A 251 -10.59 16.89 -20.60
N SER A 252 -10.45 17.75 -21.61
CA SER A 252 -10.55 17.38 -23.02
C SER A 252 -9.37 17.99 -23.78
N ASP A 253 -8.87 17.30 -24.81
CA ASP A 253 -8.05 17.90 -25.88
C ASP A 253 -8.78 17.88 -27.24
N GLY A 254 -10.08 17.60 -27.22
CA GLY A 254 -10.93 17.53 -28.39
C GLY A 254 -10.96 18.83 -29.18
N ILE A 255 -11.07 18.67 -30.50
CA ILE A 255 -11.08 19.75 -31.50
C ILE A 255 -12.37 19.74 -32.34
N GLY A 256 -13.37 18.98 -31.92
CA GLY A 256 -14.68 18.87 -32.56
C GLY A 256 -15.54 20.11 -32.34
N THR A 257 -16.81 19.99 -32.72
CA THR A 257 -17.81 21.04 -32.61
C THR A 257 -18.78 20.75 -31.47
N ILE A 258 -18.90 21.70 -30.53
CA ILE A 258 -19.85 21.65 -29.41
C ILE A 258 -21.27 21.41 -29.93
N GLY A 259 -22.00 20.50 -29.28
CA GLY A 259 -23.38 20.14 -29.64
C GLY A 259 -23.52 19.22 -30.86
N ARG A 260 -22.47 19.02 -31.66
CA ARG A 260 -22.43 18.05 -32.77
C ARG A 260 -21.63 16.80 -32.44
N ASP A 261 -20.48 17.00 -31.79
CA ASP A 261 -19.53 15.95 -31.48
C ASP A 261 -19.62 15.53 -30.01
N VAL A 262 -19.32 14.26 -29.76
CA VAL A 262 -19.43 13.66 -28.43
C VAL A 262 -18.29 14.17 -27.54
N PRO A 263 -18.57 14.69 -26.34
CA PRO A 263 -17.53 15.11 -25.40
C PRO A 263 -16.77 13.91 -24.84
N GLU A 264 -15.52 14.12 -24.50
CA GLU A 264 -14.75 13.12 -23.76
C GLU A 264 -15.43 12.82 -22.42
N GLY A 265 -15.39 11.55 -22.03
CA GLY A 265 -16.10 10.98 -20.90
C GLY A 265 -17.59 10.69 -21.12
N ALA A 266 -18.17 11.05 -22.27
CA ALA A 266 -19.52 10.58 -22.60
C ALA A 266 -19.52 9.07 -22.80
N ARG A 267 -20.63 8.43 -22.38
CA ARG A 267 -20.80 6.96 -22.41
C ARG A 267 -21.69 6.55 -23.58
N ILE A 268 -21.22 5.59 -24.36
CA ILE A 268 -21.89 5.03 -25.53
C ILE A 268 -22.15 3.54 -25.25
N ARG A 269 -23.35 3.06 -25.55
CA ARG A 269 -23.79 1.69 -25.30
C ARG A 269 -24.25 1.02 -26.59
N LEU A 270 -23.96 -0.26 -26.77
CA LEU A 270 -24.66 -1.09 -27.77
C LEU A 270 -26.08 -1.37 -27.25
N ASP A 271 -27.13 -1.10 -28.03
CA ASP A 271 -28.51 -1.26 -27.58
C ASP A 271 -28.73 -2.67 -26.97
N PRO A 272 -29.19 -2.77 -25.71
CA PRO A 272 -29.32 -4.03 -25.00
C PRO A 272 -30.41 -4.93 -25.57
N THR A 273 -31.24 -4.42 -26.49
CA THR A 273 -32.27 -5.21 -27.18
C THR A 273 -31.70 -6.17 -28.22
N TYR A 274 -30.47 -5.93 -28.73
CA TYR A 274 -29.83 -6.85 -29.67
C TYR A 274 -29.42 -8.18 -29.01
N THR A 275 -29.74 -9.27 -29.69
CA THR A 275 -29.65 -10.65 -29.20
C THR A 275 -28.44 -11.40 -29.81
N GLU A 276 -28.22 -12.66 -29.40
CA GLU A 276 -27.21 -13.51 -30.05
C GLU A 276 -27.51 -13.76 -31.54
N ALA A 277 -28.79 -13.73 -31.94
CA ALA A 277 -29.18 -13.89 -33.32
C ALA A 277 -28.69 -12.71 -34.17
N ASP A 278 -28.83 -11.49 -33.65
CA ASP A 278 -28.34 -10.27 -34.32
C ASP A 278 -26.82 -10.28 -34.45
N PHE A 279 -26.11 -10.69 -33.40
CA PHE A 279 -24.65 -10.79 -33.43
C PHE A 279 -24.17 -11.84 -34.44
N THR A 280 -24.92 -12.94 -34.57
CA THR A 280 -24.68 -13.96 -35.58
C THR A 280 -24.96 -13.43 -36.99
N ALA A 281 -26.04 -12.68 -37.18
CA ALA A 281 -26.39 -12.05 -38.46
C ALA A 281 -25.36 -11.01 -38.90
N TRP A 282 -24.78 -10.25 -37.97
CA TRP A 282 -23.63 -9.38 -38.24
C TRP A 282 -22.34 -10.16 -38.51
N GLY A 283 -22.29 -11.46 -38.23
CA GLY A 283 -21.13 -12.31 -38.43
C GLY A 283 -20.00 -12.04 -37.44
N LEU A 284 -20.33 -11.73 -36.18
CA LEU A 284 -19.34 -11.58 -35.12
C LEU A 284 -18.77 -12.94 -34.69
N SER A 285 -17.44 -13.00 -34.53
CA SER A 285 -16.75 -14.14 -33.91
C SER A 285 -17.13 -14.28 -32.43
N ARG A 286 -16.69 -15.34 -31.77
CA ARG A 286 -16.86 -15.52 -30.32
C ARG A 286 -16.37 -14.29 -29.55
N GLU A 287 -15.19 -13.80 -29.90
CA GLU A 287 -14.53 -12.64 -29.29
C GLU A 287 -15.30 -11.36 -29.55
N GLY A 288 -15.74 -11.16 -30.79
CA GLY A 288 -16.60 -10.03 -31.16
C GLY A 288 -17.90 -9.99 -30.36
N ARG A 289 -18.50 -11.16 -30.07
CA ARG A 289 -19.70 -11.28 -29.24
C ARG A 289 -19.42 -10.97 -27.77
N ILE A 290 -18.29 -11.42 -27.22
CA ILE A 290 -17.89 -11.10 -25.85
C ILE A 290 -17.76 -9.58 -25.70
N ILE A 291 -17.09 -8.92 -26.65
CA ILE A 291 -16.94 -7.46 -26.68
C ILE A 291 -18.31 -6.78 -26.87
N ALA A 292 -19.17 -7.28 -27.76
CA ALA A 292 -20.51 -6.74 -27.94
C ALA A 292 -21.36 -6.82 -26.64
N ARG A 293 -21.27 -7.92 -25.89
CA ARG A 293 -21.94 -8.05 -24.57
C ARG A 293 -21.40 -7.05 -23.56
N ALA A 294 -20.09 -6.80 -23.54
CA ALA A 294 -19.49 -5.76 -22.71
C ALA A 294 -20.00 -4.36 -23.09
N LEU A 295 -20.08 -4.06 -24.40
CA LEU A 295 -20.63 -2.82 -24.93
C LEU A 295 -22.13 -2.63 -24.59
N GLN A 296 -22.90 -3.71 -24.41
CA GLN A 296 -24.27 -3.63 -23.91
C GLN A 296 -24.33 -3.37 -22.39
N GLN A 297 -23.56 -4.11 -21.61
CA GLN A 297 -23.67 -4.09 -20.14
C GLN A 297 -22.95 -2.90 -19.50
N TYR A 298 -21.81 -2.50 -20.07
CA TYR A 298 -20.94 -1.46 -19.54
C TYR A 298 -20.67 -0.35 -20.57
N GLY A 299 -20.88 -0.58 -21.86
CA GLY A 299 -20.63 0.43 -22.88
C GLY A 299 -19.16 0.81 -23.01
N MET A 300 -18.92 1.98 -23.58
CA MET A 300 -17.60 2.54 -23.79
C MET A 300 -17.60 4.05 -23.51
N TYR A 301 -16.47 4.57 -23.05
CA TYR A 301 -16.26 6.00 -22.80
C TYR A 301 -15.34 6.58 -23.86
N THR A 302 -15.72 7.74 -24.40
CA THR A 302 -14.84 8.55 -25.24
C THR A 302 -13.66 9.05 -24.39
N ILE A 303 -12.41 8.73 -24.73
CA ILE A 303 -11.25 9.06 -23.90
C ILE A 303 -10.14 9.85 -24.59
N ASP A 304 -10.18 9.93 -25.92
CA ASP A 304 -9.12 10.57 -26.68
C ASP A 304 -9.56 10.81 -28.12
N LYS A 305 -8.77 11.62 -28.81
CA LYS A 305 -8.80 11.76 -30.25
C LYS A 305 -8.00 10.65 -30.93
N ALA A 306 -8.53 10.07 -32.01
CA ALA A 306 -7.84 9.10 -32.84
C ALA A 306 -8.16 9.32 -34.32
N GLY A 307 -7.31 8.85 -35.25
CA GLY A 307 -7.58 9.00 -36.70
C GLY A 307 -8.76 8.18 -37.26
N ARG A 308 -9.43 7.39 -36.40
CA ARG A 308 -10.66 6.63 -36.72
C ARG A 308 -11.32 6.17 -35.41
N PRO A 309 -12.63 5.85 -35.41
CA PRO A 309 -13.30 5.25 -34.26
C PRO A 309 -12.69 3.89 -33.90
N LYS A 310 -12.15 3.75 -32.68
CA LYS A 310 -11.61 2.49 -32.18
C LYS A 310 -11.85 2.29 -30.69
N ILE A 311 -12.03 1.04 -30.27
CA ILE A 311 -11.84 0.64 -28.88
C ILE A 311 -10.39 0.27 -28.59
N MET A 312 -9.98 0.40 -27.34
CA MET A 312 -8.62 0.03 -26.89
C MET A 312 -8.59 -1.42 -26.43
N ILE A 313 -7.74 -2.21 -27.07
CA ILE A 313 -7.48 -3.61 -26.73
C ILE A 313 -5.99 -3.77 -26.49
N GLU A 314 -5.61 -4.53 -25.48
CA GLU A 314 -4.22 -4.81 -25.15
C GLU A 314 -3.40 -5.18 -26.40
N ASP A 315 -2.19 -4.63 -26.49
CA ASP A 315 -1.35 -4.77 -27.68
C ASP A 315 -0.99 -6.25 -27.94
N GLU A 316 -0.92 -6.61 -29.23
CA GLU A 316 -0.53 -7.94 -29.72
C GLU A 316 0.75 -8.45 -29.07
N GLN A 317 1.71 -7.57 -28.78
CA GLN A 317 2.97 -7.94 -28.19
C GLN A 317 2.83 -8.57 -26.79
N THR A 318 1.92 -8.07 -25.95
CA THR A 318 1.75 -8.58 -24.57
C THR A 318 0.59 -9.57 -24.46
N ALA A 319 -0.47 -9.37 -25.25
CA ALA A 319 -1.64 -10.24 -25.25
C ALA A 319 -1.52 -11.48 -26.17
N ALA A 320 -0.59 -11.44 -27.13
CA ALA A 320 -0.33 -12.49 -28.11
C ALA A 320 -1.63 -13.03 -28.74
N TRP A 321 -2.46 -12.14 -29.33
CA TRP A 321 -3.76 -12.53 -29.86
C TRP A 321 -3.65 -13.53 -31.01
N LYS A 322 -2.55 -13.52 -31.77
CA LYS A 322 -2.26 -14.48 -32.84
C LYS A 322 -3.44 -14.60 -33.84
N GLY A 323 -4.09 -13.47 -34.13
CA GLY A 323 -5.25 -13.39 -35.03
C GLY A 323 -6.62 -13.65 -34.38
N THR A 324 -6.69 -13.99 -33.10
CA THR A 324 -7.95 -14.15 -32.34
C THR A 324 -8.72 -12.83 -32.23
N ILE A 325 -7.99 -11.74 -32.05
CA ILE A 325 -8.47 -10.37 -32.19
C ILE A 325 -7.73 -9.72 -33.35
N THR A 326 -8.46 -8.97 -34.17
CA THR A 326 -7.94 -8.15 -35.27
C THR A 326 -8.59 -6.77 -35.27
N ALA A 327 -8.12 -5.88 -36.15
CA ALA A 327 -8.73 -4.57 -36.35
C ALA A 327 -10.22 -4.61 -36.75
N SER A 328 -10.70 -5.72 -37.34
CA SER A 328 -12.06 -5.85 -37.85
C SER A 328 -13.02 -6.61 -36.92
N THR A 329 -12.55 -7.10 -35.76
CA THR A 329 -13.31 -7.96 -34.83
C THR A 329 -14.70 -7.43 -34.51
N VAL A 330 -14.82 -6.11 -34.30
CA VAL A 330 -16.09 -5.43 -33.98
C VAL A 330 -16.63 -4.56 -35.12
N SER A 331 -15.96 -4.53 -36.28
CA SER A 331 -16.28 -3.62 -37.40
C SER A 331 -17.61 -3.87 -38.10
N ARG A 332 -18.22 -5.04 -37.84
CA ARG A 332 -19.52 -5.41 -38.40
C ARG A 332 -20.70 -4.95 -37.54
N ILE A 333 -20.46 -4.46 -36.33
CA ILE A 333 -21.51 -3.82 -35.52
C ILE A 333 -21.84 -2.47 -36.18
N PRO A 334 -23.10 -2.23 -36.59
CA PRO A 334 -23.47 -1.00 -37.26
C PRO A 334 -23.64 0.14 -36.24
N TRP A 335 -23.40 1.40 -36.66
CA TRP A 335 -23.47 2.55 -35.75
C TRP A 335 -24.88 2.85 -35.25
N ASP A 336 -25.91 2.52 -36.03
CA ASP A 336 -27.31 2.66 -35.64
C ASP A 336 -27.74 1.71 -34.51
N ALA A 337 -26.95 0.66 -34.25
CA ALA A 337 -27.15 -0.22 -33.10
C ALA A 337 -26.68 0.39 -31.77
N PHE A 338 -25.90 1.48 -31.81
CA PHE A 338 -25.42 2.15 -30.61
C PHE A 338 -26.37 3.24 -30.13
N GLN A 339 -26.22 3.60 -28.86
CA GLN A 339 -26.94 4.66 -28.17
C GLN A 339 -25.93 5.49 -27.38
N VAL A 340 -25.96 6.81 -27.56
CA VAL A 340 -25.22 7.74 -26.72
C VAL A 340 -26.08 8.03 -25.49
N LEU A 341 -25.56 7.75 -24.30
CA LEU A 341 -26.31 7.97 -23.06
C LEU A 341 -26.36 9.46 -22.72
N ASP A 342 -27.49 9.89 -22.16
CA ASP A 342 -27.70 11.30 -21.78
C ASP A 342 -26.85 11.66 -20.56
N TRP A 343 -25.68 12.25 -20.79
CA TRP A 343 -24.76 12.70 -19.76
C TRP A 343 -25.28 13.88 -18.93
N ARG A 344 -26.41 14.49 -19.32
CA ARG A 344 -27.11 15.51 -18.53
C ARG A 344 -28.03 14.92 -17.45
N THR A 345 -28.16 13.59 -17.42
CA THR A 345 -28.91 12.91 -16.37
C THR A 345 -28.13 13.07 -15.06
N PRO A 346 -28.75 13.64 -14.00
CA PRO A 346 -28.08 13.84 -12.72
C PRO A 346 -27.50 12.54 -12.16
N LYS A 347 -26.24 12.57 -11.77
CA LYS A 347 -25.48 11.50 -11.13
C LYS A 347 -25.38 11.81 -9.64
N ALA A 348 -25.62 10.80 -8.81
CA ALA A 348 -25.37 10.93 -7.39
C ALA A 348 -23.89 11.26 -7.12
N PRO A 349 -23.57 12.03 -6.07
CA PRO A 349 -22.19 12.29 -5.71
C PRO A 349 -21.49 11.02 -5.24
N VAL A 350 -20.16 11.03 -5.24
CA VAL A 350 -19.30 9.93 -4.82
C VAL A 350 -18.67 10.29 -3.47
N ALA A 351 -18.90 9.44 -2.47
CA ALA A 351 -18.20 9.48 -1.19
C ALA A 351 -16.85 8.80 -1.35
N ALA A 352 -15.76 9.56 -1.36
CA ALA A 352 -14.41 9.04 -1.58
C ALA A 352 -13.66 8.93 -0.26
N LEU A 353 -13.11 7.74 0.03
CA LEU A 353 -12.42 7.41 1.27
C LEU A 353 -11.02 6.88 0.96
N GLY A 354 -10.06 7.23 1.81
CA GLY A 354 -8.73 6.64 1.80
C GLY A 354 -8.72 5.16 2.22
N ALA A 355 -7.54 4.55 2.19
CA ALA A 355 -7.36 3.19 2.70
C ALA A 355 -7.39 3.15 4.23
N GLY A 356 -8.03 2.12 4.76
CA GLY A 356 -7.96 1.78 6.17
C GLY A 356 -6.55 1.37 6.61
N THR A 357 -6.25 1.54 7.89
CA THR A 357 -4.91 1.28 8.44
C THR A 357 -4.96 0.53 9.77
N THR A 358 -3.84 -0.10 10.13
CA THR A 358 -3.64 -0.61 11.50
C THR A 358 -3.07 0.50 12.37
N VAL A 359 -3.66 0.70 13.55
CA VAL A 359 -3.33 1.78 14.48
C VAL A 359 -3.06 1.23 15.88
N ALA A 360 -2.17 1.87 16.63
CA ALA A 360 -1.89 1.51 18.01
C ALA A 360 -3.04 1.97 18.94
N PRO A 361 -3.31 1.25 20.04
CA PRO A 361 -4.24 1.73 21.07
C PRO A 361 -3.90 3.14 21.57
N GLY A 362 -4.91 3.96 21.89
CA GLY A 362 -4.73 5.33 22.36
C GLY A 362 -4.37 6.38 21.29
N THR A 363 -4.31 5.98 20.02
CA THR A 363 -4.14 6.87 18.87
C THR A 363 -5.44 7.63 18.55
N LEU A 364 -5.32 8.93 18.26
CA LEU A 364 -6.37 9.73 17.62
C LEU A 364 -6.27 9.55 16.09
N VAL A 365 -7.34 9.09 15.47
CA VAL A 365 -7.40 8.80 14.03
C VAL A 365 -8.33 9.78 13.34
N THR A 366 -7.91 10.28 12.18
CA THR A 366 -8.70 11.16 11.31
C THR A 366 -9.25 10.39 10.12
N LEU A 367 -10.55 10.50 9.90
CA LEU A 367 -11.26 10.05 8.72
C LEU A 367 -11.41 11.23 7.76
N ASP A 368 -10.97 11.09 6.51
CA ASP A 368 -10.92 12.18 5.54
C ASP A 368 -11.79 11.89 4.31
N ALA A 369 -12.78 12.77 4.08
CA ALA A 369 -13.70 12.73 2.94
C ALA A 369 -13.41 13.82 1.90
N SER A 370 -12.27 14.53 1.98
CA SER A 370 -11.92 15.64 1.09
C SER A 370 -11.88 15.26 -0.39
N GLY A 371 -11.83 13.96 -0.70
CA GLY A 371 -11.89 13.46 -2.07
C GLY A 371 -13.26 13.23 -2.62
N SER A 372 -14.29 13.42 -1.81
CA SER A 372 -15.66 13.27 -2.27
C SER A 372 -15.99 14.33 -3.31
N TYR A 373 -16.71 13.95 -4.36
CA TYR A 373 -16.99 14.83 -5.49
C TYR A 373 -18.36 14.55 -6.10
N ALA A 374 -18.95 15.56 -6.76
CA ALA A 374 -20.13 15.36 -7.60
C ALA A 374 -19.69 15.18 -9.06
N PRO A 375 -19.99 14.04 -9.70
CA PRO A 375 -19.61 13.77 -11.09
C PRO A 375 -20.07 14.84 -12.09
N ASP A 376 -21.18 15.52 -11.83
CA ASP A 376 -21.77 16.48 -12.77
C ASP A 376 -21.24 17.92 -12.61
N GLY A 377 -20.11 18.09 -11.93
CA GLY A 377 -19.51 19.41 -11.66
C GLY A 377 -20.18 20.18 -10.53
N GLY A 378 -21.13 19.57 -9.81
CA GLY A 378 -21.64 20.09 -8.54
C GLY A 378 -20.58 20.05 -7.43
N THR A 379 -20.85 20.72 -6.31
CA THR A 379 -19.98 20.68 -5.13
C THR A 379 -20.61 19.87 -4.00
N ILE A 380 -19.79 19.26 -3.16
CA ILE A 380 -20.28 18.57 -1.96
C ILE A 380 -20.72 19.61 -0.92
N THR A 381 -21.97 19.51 -0.49
CA THR A 381 -22.62 20.44 0.46
C THR A 381 -22.84 19.85 1.84
N ALA A 382 -22.81 18.51 1.99
CA ALA A 382 -22.96 17.87 3.29
C ALA A 382 -22.20 16.53 3.37
N TYR A 383 -21.76 16.19 4.59
CA TYR A 383 -21.11 14.93 4.93
C TYR A 383 -21.90 14.25 6.05
N GLN A 384 -21.97 12.93 6.01
CA GLN A 384 -22.62 12.13 7.03
C GLN A 384 -21.76 10.90 7.34
N TRP A 385 -21.04 10.94 8.45
CA TRP A 385 -20.27 9.83 8.98
C TRP A 385 -21.08 9.01 9.98
N THR A 386 -20.96 7.69 9.89
CA THR A 386 -21.57 6.72 10.81
C THR A 386 -20.48 5.86 11.44
N ALA A 387 -20.45 5.82 12.77
CA ALA A 387 -19.52 5.03 13.56
C ALA A 387 -20.07 3.63 13.84
N PRO A 388 -19.21 2.61 14.00
CA PRO A 388 -19.64 1.31 14.51
C PRO A 388 -20.05 1.42 15.98
N THR A 389 -20.87 0.47 16.44
CA THR A 389 -21.34 0.40 17.84
C THR A 389 -20.17 0.42 18.83
N GLY A 390 -20.30 1.17 19.92
CA GLY A 390 -19.26 1.30 20.95
C GLY A 390 -18.19 2.35 20.64
N THR A 391 -18.30 3.06 19.52
CA THR A 391 -17.41 4.18 19.16
C THR A 391 -18.19 5.48 18.95
N THR A 392 -17.51 6.61 19.15
CA THR A 392 -18.06 7.95 18.93
C THR A 392 -17.15 8.76 18.03
N LEU A 393 -17.73 9.46 17.06
CA LEU A 393 -17.02 10.38 16.18
C LEU A 393 -17.11 11.81 16.72
N THR A 394 -16.00 12.54 16.60
CA THR A 394 -15.98 14.00 16.66
C THR A 394 -16.14 14.56 15.25
N ASN A 395 -16.96 15.60 15.08
CA ASN A 395 -17.27 16.25 13.80
C ASN A 395 -17.86 15.31 12.71
N PRO A 396 -18.86 14.46 13.00
CA PRO A 396 -19.40 13.48 12.05
C PRO A 396 -20.14 14.09 10.84
N THR A 397 -20.29 15.40 10.77
CA THR A 397 -20.94 16.12 9.66
C THR A 397 -19.96 16.95 8.82
N ASN A 398 -18.66 16.89 9.12
CA ASN A 398 -17.63 17.66 8.43
C ASN A 398 -16.87 16.80 7.41
N VAL A 399 -16.10 17.46 6.54
CA VAL A 399 -15.19 16.79 5.58
C VAL A 399 -14.18 15.88 6.28
N GLN A 400 -13.77 16.23 7.50
CA GLN A 400 -12.93 15.40 8.34
C GLN A 400 -13.62 15.14 9.68
N ALA A 401 -13.69 13.87 10.07
CA ALA A 401 -14.14 13.40 11.36
C ALA A 401 -12.98 12.73 12.11
N THR A 402 -13.01 12.68 13.44
CA THR A 402 -11.97 12.00 14.23
C THR A 402 -12.58 11.04 15.25
N TRP A 403 -11.80 10.01 15.61
CA TRP A 403 -12.15 9.08 16.68
C TRP A 403 -10.91 8.68 17.47
N ASN A 404 -11.12 8.36 18.74
CA ASN A 404 -10.05 7.95 19.63
C ASN A 404 -10.10 6.44 19.86
N THR A 405 -8.96 5.78 19.74
CA THR A 405 -8.81 4.35 20.03
C THR A 405 -8.55 4.05 21.51
N ARG A 406 -8.52 5.10 22.35
CA ARG A 406 -8.42 4.99 23.81
C ARG A 406 -9.65 4.23 24.33
N ASP A 407 -9.37 3.26 25.20
CA ASP A 407 -10.36 2.40 25.86
C ASP A 407 -11.16 1.48 24.90
N LEU A 408 -10.73 1.34 23.64
CA LEU A 408 -11.28 0.39 22.69
C LEU A 408 -10.48 -0.92 22.67
N ALA A 409 -11.19 -2.04 22.53
CA ALA A 409 -10.55 -3.35 22.41
C ALA A 409 -9.82 -3.48 21.06
N PRO A 410 -8.73 -4.27 20.97
CA PRO A 410 -8.16 -4.67 19.69
C PRO A 410 -9.21 -5.29 18.78
N GLY A 411 -9.17 -4.96 17.49
CA GLY A 411 -10.17 -5.41 16.52
C GLY A 411 -10.37 -4.45 15.36
N THR A 412 -11.32 -4.77 14.48
CA THR A 412 -11.66 -3.98 13.28
C THR A 412 -12.84 -3.06 13.53
N TYR A 413 -12.72 -1.81 13.10
CA TYR A 413 -13.72 -0.76 13.26
C TYR A 413 -14.03 -0.17 11.88
N THR A 414 -15.26 -0.38 11.40
CA THR A 414 -15.71 0.06 10.08
C THR A 414 -16.61 1.29 10.19
N PHE A 415 -16.18 2.37 9.57
CA PHE A 415 -16.90 3.63 9.48
C PHE A 415 -17.55 3.75 8.11
N THR A 416 -18.70 4.41 8.04
CA THR A 416 -19.42 4.61 6.78
C THR A 416 -19.65 6.10 6.52
N LEU A 417 -19.50 6.53 5.27
CA LEU A 417 -19.68 7.91 4.81
C LEU A 417 -20.78 7.98 3.75
N ARG A 418 -21.63 9.00 3.83
CA ARG A 418 -22.41 9.52 2.70
C ARG A 418 -22.11 10.99 2.50
N VAL A 419 -22.19 11.45 1.25
CA VAL A 419 -22.06 12.87 0.90
C VAL A 419 -23.25 13.34 0.10
N ARG A 420 -23.59 14.62 0.20
CA ARG A 420 -24.65 15.26 -0.58
C ARG A 420 -24.07 16.38 -1.42
N ASP A 421 -24.53 16.53 -2.65
CA ASP A 421 -24.10 17.60 -3.53
C ASP A 421 -25.07 18.80 -3.55
N THR A 422 -24.81 19.75 -4.45
CA THR A 422 -25.64 20.94 -4.71
C THR A 422 -27.00 20.62 -5.32
N THR A 423 -27.21 19.42 -5.86
CA THR A 423 -28.52 18.97 -6.36
C THR A 423 -29.42 18.45 -5.24
N GLY A 424 -28.87 18.26 -4.04
CA GLY A 424 -29.57 17.67 -2.90
C GLY A 424 -29.54 16.13 -2.89
N THR A 425 -28.86 15.51 -3.85
CA THR A 425 -28.76 14.05 -3.98
C THR A 425 -27.68 13.50 -3.05
N TRP A 426 -28.00 12.45 -2.30
CA TRP A 426 -27.03 11.74 -1.46
C TRP A 426 -26.35 10.60 -2.22
N SER A 427 -25.06 10.39 -1.95
CA SER A 427 -24.29 9.25 -2.42
C SER A 427 -24.83 7.93 -1.85
N THR A 428 -24.45 6.84 -2.50
CA THR A 428 -24.39 5.53 -1.83
C THR A 428 -23.36 5.59 -0.69
N PRO A 429 -23.53 4.77 0.37
CA PRO A 429 -22.55 4.74 1.45
C PRO A 429 -21.21 4.14 1.00
N ALA A 430 -20.10 4.76 1.39
CA ALA A 430 -18.74 4.21 1.27
C ALA A 430 -18.23 3.83 2.67
N SER A 431 -17.38 2.81 2.78
CA SER A 431 -16.88 2.35 4.07
C SER A 431 -15.35 2.31 4.15
N ILE A 432 -14.81 2.61 5.34
CA ILE A 432 -13.38 2.52 5.67
C ILE A 432 -13.20 1.72 6.96
N THR A 433 -12.25 0.78 6.99
CA THR A 433 -12.01 -0.10 8.15
C THR A 433 -10.63 0.12 8.72
N HIS A 434 -10.54 0.47 10.00
CA HIS A 434 -9.27 0.52 10.73
C HIS A 434 -9.14 -0.66 11.70
N THR A 435 -7.92 -1.11 11.95
CA THR A 435 -7.63 -2.19 12.90
C THR A 435 -6.86 -1.65 14.09
N ILE A 436 -7.38 -1.80 15.30
CA ILE A 436 -6.63 -1.54 16.53
C ILE A 436 -5.77 -2.77 16.83
N ALA A 437 -4.45 -2.58 16.88
CA ALA A 437 -3.50 -3.65 17.15
C ALA A 437 -3.61 -4.20 18.59
N VAL A 438 -3.29 -5.48 18.78
CA VAL A 438 -3.18 -6.08 20.12
C VAL A 438 -1.99 -5.47 20.85
N ALA A 439 -2.25 -4.89 22.04
CA ALA A 439 -1.19 -4.41 22.92
C ALA A 439 -0.29 -5.59 23.32
N GLN A 440 0.96 -5.60 22.85
CA GLN A 440 1.92 -6.65 23.15
C GLN A 440 2.33 -6.60 24.63
N LEU A 441 2.49 -7.76 25.26
CA LEU A 441 3.07 -7.88 26.60
C LEU A 441 4.48 -7.26 26.61
N PRO A 442 4.85 -6.49 27.65
CA PRO A 442 6.23 -6.05 27.81
C PRO A 442 7.18 -7.24 27.86
N THR A 443 8.25 -7.22 27.05
CA THR A 443 9.27 -8.26 26.99
C THR A 443 10.67 -7.68 27.16
N VAL A 444 11.58 -8.50 27.71
CA VAL A 444 13.01 -8.17 27.76
C VAL A 444 13.61 -8.50 26.39
N LEU A 445 14.12 -7.49 25.71
CA LEU A 445 14.75 -7.61 24.39
C LEU A 445 16.22 -7.96 24.52
N GLN A 446 16.91 -7.34 25.47
CA GLN A 446 18.33 -7.55 25.71
C GLN A 446 18.66 -7.23 27.16
N GLN A 447 19.61 -7.96 27.72
CA GLN A 447 20.10 -7.76 29.08
C GLN A 447 21.63 -7.85 29.08
N GLN A 448 22.27 -6.93 29.76
CA GLN A 448 23.72 -6.93 29.96
C GLN A 448 24.05 -6.56 31.40
N THR A 449 25.20 -7.03 31.85
CA THR A 449 25.61 -6.90 33.25
C THR A 449 26.96 -6.21 33.34
N PHE A 450 27.17 -5.38 34.35
CA PHE A 450 28.41 -4.66 34.59
C PHE A 450 28.55 -4.34 36.07
N GLY A 451 29.76 -4.06 36.52
CA GLY A 451 29.98 -3.75 37.93
C GLY A 451 31.44 -3.48 38.24
N ALA A 452 31.68 -3.12 39.50
CA ALA A 452 33.01 -2.81 40.01
C ALA A 452 33.11 -3.10 41.51
N VAL A 453 34.33 -3.34 41.97
CA VAL A 453 34.69 -3.46 43.38
C VAL A 453 35.51 -2.23 43.75
N ASN A 454 35.28 -1.67 44.94
CA ASN A 454 36.08 -0.54 45.45
C ASN A 454 36.11 0.66 44.48
N ALA A 455 34.98 1.05 43.91
CA ALA A 455 34.89 2.09 42.88
C ALA A 455 33.76 3.10 43.12
N THR A 456 33.88 4.31 42.55
CA THR A 456 32.86 5.37 42.58
C THR A 456 31.87 5.31 41.41
N GLY A 457 31.90 4.22 40.65
CA GLY A 457 31.01 4.01 39.51
C GLY A 457 31.41 2.78 38.69
N ALA A 458 30.55 2.43 37.73
CA ALA A 458 30.78 1.36 36.77
C ALA A 458 30.12 1.71 35.43
N SER A 459 30.71 1.26 34.33
CA SER A 459 30.17 1.40 32.98
C SER A 459 30.51 0.15 32.19
N GLY A 460 29.65 -0.28 31.26
CA GLY A 460 29.97 -1.46 30.46
C GLY A 460 28.97 -1.89 29.41
N VAL A 461 27.85 -1.16 29.24
CA VAL A 461 26.77 -1.56 28.33
C VAL A 461 26.68 -0.53 27.22
N ASP A 462 27.20 -0.85 26.04
CA ASP A 462 27.13 0.00 24.85
C ASP A 462 26.22 -0.62 23.80
N TRP A 463 25.00 -0.09 23.71
CA TRP A 463 23.97 -0.53 22.79
C TRP A 463 23.18 0.66 22.26
N LEU A 464 22.53 0.52 21.10
CA LEU A 464 21.61 1.52 20.57
C LEU A 464 20.16 1.00 20.67
N PRO A 465 19.37 1.48 21.63
CA PRO A 465 17.96 1.15 21.73
C PRO A 465 17.17 1.63 20.51
N GLY A 466 16.10 0.91 20.16
CA GLY A 466 15.11 1.38 19.20
C GLY A 466 14.30 2.57 19.71
N ALA A 467 13.62 3.28 18.81
CA ALA A 467 12.73 4.38 19.18
C ALA A 467 11.63 3.88 20.12
N ASN A 468 11.41 4.59 21.23
CA ASN A 468 10.42 4.29 22.27
C ASN A 468 10.60 2.97 23.06
N GLU A 469 11.71 2.24 22.88
CA GLU A 469 12.09 1.15 23.79
C GLU A 469 12.20 1.66 25.22
N GLU A 470 11.91 0.79 26.18
CA GLU A 470 12.02 1.11 27.60
C GLU A 470 13.36 0.58 28.12
N LEU A 471 14.17 1.46 28.71
CA LEU A 471 15.47 1.12 29.28
C LEU A 471 15.41 1.14 30.80
N LEU A 472 15.91 0.07 31.42
CA LEU A 472 16.04 -0.04 32.86
C LEU A 472 17.49 -0.33 33.24
N THR A 473 17.89 0.13 34.42
CA THR A 473 19.14 -0.27 35.06
C THR A 473 18.88 -0.58 36.51
N VAL A 474 19.12 -1.84 36.88
CA VAL A 474 19.08 -2.32 38.25
C VAL A 474 20.48 -2.19 38.82
N VAL A 475 20.60 -1.58 40.00
CA VAL A 475 21.86 -1.37 40.70
C VAL A 475 21.74 -1.92 42.11
N ALA A 476 22.67 -2.80 42.48
CA ALA A 476 22.86 -3.30 43.83
C ALA A 476 24.19 -2.79 44.38
N LEU A 477 24.18 -2.31 45.63
CA LEU A 477 25.35 -1.70 46.27
C LEU A 477 25.65 -2.33 47.62
N ARG A 478 26.93 -2.32 47.98
CA ARG A 478 27.45 -2.55 49.32
C ARG A 478 28.59 -1.55 49.62
N PRO A 479 28.65 -0.93 50.81
CA PRO A 479 27.63 -0.93 51.87
C PRO A 479 26.34 -0.19 51.45
N ALA A 480 25.25 -0.39 52.19
CA ALA A 480 23.95 0.23 51.88
C ALA A 480 23.96 1.76 52.02
N SER A 481 24.95 2.30 52.73
CA SER A 481 25.19 3.74 52.89
C SER A 481 25.69 4.41 51.61
N THR A 482 26.06 3.66 50.57
CA THR A 482 26.41 4.21 49.26
C THR A 482 25.15 4.60 48.48
N ASN A 483 25.19 5.74 47.80
CA ASN A 483 24.08 6.25 46.99
C ASN A 483 24.46 6.32 45.52
N VAL A 484 23.57 5.89 44.63
CA VAL A 484 23.67 6.24 43.21
C VAL A 484 23.30 7.72 43.07
N THR A 485 24.25 8.52 42.57
CA THR A 485 24.05 9.95 42.30
C THR A 485 23.54 10.18 40.90
N GLN A 486 23.94 9.33 39.95
CA GLN A 486 23.59 9.50 38.56
C GLN A 486 23.64 8.16 37.81
N VAL A 487 22.66 7.96 36.93
CA VAL A 487 22.75 7.02 35.82
C VAL A 487 22.73 7.83 34.52
N THR A 488 23.64 7.53 33.61
CA THR A 488 23.72 8.15 32.29
C THR A 488 23.80 7.09 31.21
N GLY A 489 23.40 7.43 30.00
CA GLY A 489 23.55 6.57 28.85
C GLY A 489 22.54 6.90 27.78
N ASN A 490 22.90 6.61 26.53
CA ASN A 490 22.04 6.70 25.36
C ASN A 490 21.39 8.06 25.06
N GLY A 491 21.93 9.17 25.59
CA GLY A 491 21.33 10.49 25.42
C GLY A 491 19.94 10.64 26.06
N LEU A 492 19.57 9.73 26.97
CA LEU A 492 18.26 9.70 27.62
C LEU A 492 18.30 10.30 29.02
N THR A 493 17.14 10.76 29.50
CA THR A 493 16.97 11.20 30.89
C THR A 493 16.70 9.99 31.78
N TRP A 494 17.52 9.77 32.79
CA TRP A 494 17.38 8.66 33.73
C TRP A 494 16.75 9.13 35.03
N THR A 495 15.73 8.41 35.48
CA THR A 495 14.99 8.69 36.72
C THR A 495 14.96 7.46 37.59
N ARG A 496 15.10 7.64 38.90
CA ARG A 496 15.02 6.54 39.86
C ARG A 496 13.57 6.19 40.14
N VAL A 497 13.21 4.91 39.98
CA VAL A 497 11.85 4.39 40.21
C VAL A 497 11.76 3.50 41.45
N VAL A 498 12.88 2.91 41.88
CA VAL A 498 12.99 2.17 43.15
C VAL A 498 14.26 2.59 43.87
N ARG A 499 14.16 2.74 45.19
CA ARG A 499 15.28 2.80 46.11
C ARG A 499 14.90 2.09 47.39
N HIS A 500 15.64 1.04 47.75
CA HIS A 500 15.44 0.33 48.99
C HIS A 500 16.78 -0.04 49.62
N ARG A 501 16.80 -0.23 50.94
CA ARG A 501 17.98 -0.52 51.76
C ARG A 501 17.58 -1.59 52.77
N ASP A 502 18.48 -2.52 53.06
CA ASP A 502 18.24 -3.45 54.14
C ASP A 502 18.36 -2.74 55.51
N VAL A 503 17.72 -3.32 56.53
CA VAL A 503 17.74 -2.77 57.89
C VAL A 503 19.13 -2.87 58.55
N GLN A 504 19.99 -3.76 58.06
CA GLN A 504 21.35 -3.97 58.57
C GLN A 504 22.35 -2.95 58.02
N GLY A 505 22.01 -2.22 56.96
CA GLY A 505 22.91 -1.24 56.35
C GLY A 505 23.99 -1.86 55.45
N GLU A 506 23.83 -3.13 55.06
CA GLU A 506 24.80 -3.88 54.25
C GLU A 506 24.48 -3.82 52.76
N LEU A 507 23.22 -3.99 52.38
CA LEU A 507 22.77 -4.07 50.99
C LEU A 507 21.76 -3.00 50.61
N ALA A 508 21.88 -2.55 49.37
CA ALA A 508 21.01 -1.57 48.76
C ALA A 508 20.60 -2.01 47.36
N VAL A 509 19.38 -1.66 46.97
CA VAL A 509 18.88 -1.83 45.60
C VAL A 509 18.26 -0.55 45.07
N GLU A 510 18.57 -0.22 43.83
CA GLU A 510 17.93 0.86 43.07
C GLU A 510 17.54 0.37 41.68
N ILE A 511 16.39 0.83 41.17
CA ILE A 511 15.99 0.63 39.78
C ILE A 511 15.85 2.01 39.16
N TRP A 512 16.53 2.21 38.04
CA TRP A 512 16.52 3.44 37.25
C TRP A 512 15.90 3.17 35.89
N ARG A 513 15.18 4.16 35.38
CA ARG A 513 14.43 4.11 34.13
C ARG A 513 14.87 5.27 33.24
N ALA A 514 15.17 4.98 31.97
CA ALA A 514 15.42 6.01 30.97
C ALA A 514 14.11 6.44 30.27
N SER A 515 13.99 7.73 29.97
CA SER A 515 12.89 8.32 29.20
C SER A 515 13.40 9.22 28.08
N GLY A 516 12.81 9.08 26.89
CA GLY A 516 13.09 9.89 25.70
C GLY A 516 12.74 9.12 24.41
N ALA A 517 12.42 9.83 23.33
CA ALA A 517 11.95 9.21 22.07
C ALA A 517 13.09 8.80 21.13
N LEU A 518 14.27 9.42 21.25
CA LEU A 518 15.38 9.29 20.31
C LEU A 518 16.70 9.01 21.05
N PRO A 519 17.03 7.73 21.31
CA PRO A 519 18.28 7.37 21.94
C PRO A 519 19.48 7.56 21.00
N THR A 520 20.63 7.95 21.55
CA THR A 520 21.92 7.97 20.85
C THR A 520 22.80 6.79 21.28
N PRO A 521 23.84 6.42 20.52
CA PRO A 521 24.85 5.47 20.98
C PRO A 521 25.58 5.99 22.22
N GLY A 522 26.02 5.10 23.10
CA GLY A 522 26.84 5.45 24.26
C GLY A 522 26.58 4.53 25.46
N PRO A 523 27.59 4.37 26.33
CA PRO A 523 27.52 3.41 27.42
C PRO A 523 26.50 3.82 28.48
N VAL A 524 25.83 2.83 29.07
CA VAL A 524 25.15 3.00 30.35
C VAL A 524 26.19 2.99 31.46
N SER A 525 26.17 4.04 32.28
CA SER A 525 27.11 4.31 33.36
C SER A 525 26.37 4.63 34.65
N VAL A 526 26.88 4.13 35.77
CA VAL A 526 26.39 4.41 37.12
C VAL A 526 27.49 5.13 37.89
N ARG A 527 27.13 6.20 38.60
CA ARG A 527 28.02 6.94 39.51
C ARG A 527 27.47 6.93 40.92
N THR A 528 28.37 6.89 41.90
CA THR A 528 28.02 6.91 43.33
C THR A 528 28.62 8.12 44.03
N ASP A 529 28.07 8.46 45.21
CA ASP A 529 28.53 9.57 46.04
C ASP A 529 29.84 9.30 46.78
N ARG A 530 30.17 8.02 46.96
CA ARG A 530 31.41 7.52 47.56
C ARG A 530 31.83 6.21 46.93
N GLN A 531 33.02 5.73 47.27
CA GLN A 531 33.52 4.45 46.82
C GLN A 531 32.64 3.32 47.38
N ALA A 532 31.96 2.60 46.48
CA ALA A 532 31.24 1.39 46.82
C ALA A 532 32.24 0.26 47.04
N GLY A 533 32.09 -0.51 48.12
CA GLY A 533 32.82 -1.77 48.29
C GLY A 533 32.46 -2.74 47.16
N THR A 534 31.18 -2.77 46.77
CA THR A 534 30.72 -3.50 45.58
C THR A 534 29.56 -2.76 44.92
N LEU A 535 29.65 -2.61 43.59
CA LEU A 535 28.59 -2.13 42.71
C LEU A 535 28.31 -3.22 41.68
N ASN A 536 27.10 -3.77 41.72
CA ASN A 536 26.61 -4.77 40.79
C ASN A 536 25.44 -4.17 40.02
N ALA A 537 25.49 -4.17 38.69
CA ALA A 537 24.45 -3.59 37.86
C ALA A 537 24.03 -4.51 36.70
N GLN A 538 22.75 -4.45 36.36
CA GLN A 538 22.18 -5.09 35.18
C GLN A 538 21.34 -4.07 34.42
N ALA A 539 21.66 -3.84 33.15
CA ALA A 539 20.87 -3.01 32.25
C ALA A 539 19.95 -3.88 31.39
N LEU A 540 18.71 -3.43 31.19
CA LEU A 540 17.69 -4.11 30.40
C LEU A 540 17.17 -3.17 29.31
N ARG A 541 17.10 -3.67 28.07
CA ARG A 541 16.28 -3.12 26.98
C ARG A 541 14.99 -3.89 26.95
N MET A 542 13.89 -3.17 26.93
CA MET A 542 12.56 -3.73 26.95
C MET A 542 11.75 -3.20 25.77
N SER A 543 10.77 -3.99 25.34
CA SER A 543 9.79 -3.53 24.36
C SER A 543 9.11 -2.24 24.87
N PRO A 544 8.58 -1.39 23.96
CA PRO A 544 7.89 -0.16 24.34
C PRO A 544 6.86 -0.38 25.45
N SER A 545 7.11 0.21 26.61
CA SER A 545 6.33 -0.01 27.83
C SER A 545 6.42 1.19 28.78
N ARG A 546 5.65 1.17 29.87
CA ARG A 546 5.70 2.17 30.94
C ARG A 546 5.62 1.53 32.32
N VAL A 547 6.35 2.08 33.28
CA VAL A 547 6.23 1.72 34.70
C VAL A 547 4.86 2.17 35.22
N LEU A 548 4.09 1.23 35.75
CA LEU A 548 2.77 1.46 36.35
C LEU A 548 2.84 1.59 37.88
N SER A 549 3.70 0.79 38.51
CA SER A 549 3.91 0.79 39.96
C SER A 549 5.30 0.30 40.31
N SER A 550 5.79 0.65 41.49
CA SER A 550 7.07 0.17 42.03
C SER A 550 6.99 -0.08 43.54
N ALA A 551 7.83 -0.98 44.05
CA ALA A 551 7.90 -1.31 45.47
C ALA A 551 9.29 -1.83 45.87
N GLY A 552 9.59 -1.79 47.17
CA GLY A 552 10.78 -2.38 47.79
C GLY A 552 10.40 -3.17 49.05
N ALA A 553 11.18 -4.20 49.38
CA ALA A 553 10.96 -5.01 50.57
C ALA A 553 12.28 -5.48 51.18
N ASP A 554 12.29 -5.59 52.51
CA ASP A 554 13.31 -6.22 53.34
C ASP A 554 12.61 -6.75 54.61
N THR A 555 13.19 -7.75 55.28
CA THR A 555 12.66 -8.26 56.56
C THR A 555 13.73 -8.40 57.65
N GLY A 556 14.98 -8.01 57.38
CA GLY A 556 16.12 -8.19 58.31
C GLY A 556 16.53 -9.64 58.58
N ALA A 557 17.63 -9.82 59.34
CA ALA A 557 18.41 -11.05 59.54
C ALA A 557 17.67 -12.27 60.15
N LEU A 558 16.38 -12.14 60.49
CA LEU A 558 15.61 -13.17 61.19
C LEU A 558 14.66 -13.98 60.29
N ASP A 559 14.41 -13.57 59.04
CA ASP A 559 13.59 -14.34 58.10
C ASP A 559 14.45 -14.93 56.98
N THR A 560 14.90 -16.15 57.23
CA THR A 560 15.78 -16.92 56.33
C THR A 560 15.00 -17.77 55.35
N ARG A 561 13.67 -17.83 55.48
CA ARG A 561 12.89 -18.85 54.76
C ARG A 561 12.16 -18.30 53.54
N PHE A 562 11.68 -17.04 53.54
CA PHE A 562 10.81 -16.55 52.45
C PHE A 562 10.92 -15.05 52.09
N PRO A 563 12.08 -14.53 51.60
CA PRO A 563 12.16 -13.19 51.00
C PRO A 563 11.06 -12.99 49.95
N ALA A 564 10.31 -11.89 50.05
CA ALA A 564 9.24 -11.60 49.09
C ALA A 564 8.88 -10.12 48.97
N LEU A 565 8.38 -9.75 47.79
CA LEU A 565 7.87 -8.44 47.41
C LEU A 565 6.49 -8.59 46.77
N ALA A 566 5.48 -7.87 47.28
CA ALA A 566 4.16 -7.82 46.66
C ALA A 566 4.08 -6.68 45.63
N LEU A 567 3.58 -7.00 44.43
CA LEU A 567 3.29 -6.04 43.36
C LEU A 567 1.85 -6.21 42.89
N SER A 568 1.25 -5.14 42.35
CA SER A 568 -0.12 -5.16 41.83
C SER A 568 -0.21 -4.46 40.49
N ALA A 569 -0.77 -5.14 39.50
CA ALA A 569 -1.11 -4.59 38.21
C ALA A 569 -2.61 -4.28 38.14
N GLY A 570 -2.96 -3.00 37.96
CA GLY A 570 -4.35 -2.57 37.78
C GLY A 570 -4.94 -2.87 36.39
N THR A 571 -4.12 -3.34 35.44
CA THR A 571 -4.52 -3.62 34.06
C THR A 571 -3.96 -4.95 33.54
N PRO A 572 -4.66 -5.62 32.62
CA PRO A 572 -4.15 -6.73 31.80
C PRO A 572 -2.86 -6.41 31.04
N ASN A 573 -2.23 -7.46 30.49
CA ASN A 573 -1.04 -7.38 29.65
C ASN A 573 0.16 -6.64 30.28
N THR A 574 0.42 -6.91 31.55
CA THR A 574 1.55 -6.31 32.27
C THR A 574 2.66 -7.33 32.54
N LEU A 575 3.85 -6.84 32.86
CA LEU A 575 4.99 -7.64 33.30
C LEU A 575 5.43 -7.16 34.67
N ALA A 576 5.41 -8.03 35.67
CA ALA A 576 6.07 -7.77 36.94
C ALA A 576 7.55 -8.14 36.83
N LEU A 577 8.42 -7.20 37.17
CA LEU A 577 9.88 -7.37 37.21
C LEU A 577 10.36 -7.13 38.63
N GLY A 578 11.16 -8.04 39.17
CA GLY A 578 11.78 -7.89 40.48
C GLY A 578 13.26 -8.24 40.44
N VAL A 579 13.97 -7.75 41.44
CA VAL A 579 15.34 -8.11 41.71
C VAL A 579 15.45 -8.53 43.17
N HIS A 580 16.03 -9.70 43.38
CA HIS A 580 16.57 -10.10 44.66
C HIS A 580 18.05 -9.71 44.73
N VAL A 581 18.44 -9.03 45.81
CA VAL A 581 19.84 -8.72 46.14
C VAL A 581 20.21 -9.46 47.42
N GLY A 582 21.29 -10.24 47.35
CA GLY A 582 21.82 -10.96 48.50
C GLY A 582 23.33 -11.13 48.40
N ARG A 583 23.91 -11.82 49.39
CA ARG A 583 25.35 -12.09 49.43
C ARG A 583 25.70 -13.39 48.67
N ALA A 584 26.75 -14.09 49.05
CA ALA A 584 27.29 -15.26 48.32
C ALA A 584 26.36 -16.49 48.25
N THR A 585 25.20 -16.48 48.92
CA THR A 585 24.23 -17.58 48.90
C THR A 585 23.43 -17.62 47.59
N PRO A 586 23.06 -18.81 47.10
CA PRO A 586 22.05 -18.93 46.06
C PRO A 586 20.67 -18.50 46.56
N PHE A 587 19.95 -17.77 45.71
CA PHE A 587 18.52 -17.52 45.84
C PHE A 587 17.77 -18.45 44.90
N THR A 588 16.72 -19.09 45.39
CA THR A 588 15.86 -19.98 44.61
C THR A 588 14.46 -19.34 44.53
N PRO A 589 14.02 -18.90 43.33
CA PRO A 589 12.70 -18.29 43.16
C PRO A 589 11.55 -19.25 43.50
N ASP A 590 10.43 -18.70 43.98
CA ASP A 590 9.18 -19.45 44.16
C ASP A 590 8.66 -20.02 42.83
N ALA A 591 7.90 -21.13 42.90
CA ALA A 591 7.29 -21.73 41.73
C ALA A 591 6.37 -20.74 41.00
N GLY A 592 6.47 -20.69 39.66
CA GLY A 592 5.71 -19.76 38.81
C GLY A 592 6.41 -18.42 38.53
N LEU A 593 7.59 -18.17 39.12
CA LEU A 593 8.44 -17.04 38.78
C LEU A 593 9.55 -17.48 37.81
N THR A 594 9.83 -16.67 36.80
CA THR A 594 10.90 -16.94 35.84
C THR A 594 12.14 -16.13 36.24
N GLU A 595 13.25 -16.82 36.54
CA GLU A 595 14.56 -16.16 36.62
C GLU A 595 15.01 -15.79 35.21
N ILE A 596 15.20 -14.50 34.96
CA ILE A 596 15.65 -13.98 33.65
C ILE A 596 17.10 -13.51 33.67
N GLY A 597 17.74 -13.50 34.84
CA GLY A 597 19.08 -12.95 34.98
C GLY A 597 19.72 -13.17 36.32
N ARG A 598 21.03 -13.41 36.32
CA ARG A 598 21.85 -13.46 37.53
C ARG A 598 23.19 -12.78 37.30
N HIS A 599 23.65 -12.00 38.27
CA HIS A 599 24.97 -11.39 38.22
C HIS A 599 25.60 -11.31 39.61
N ALA A 600 26.92 -11.45 39.68
CA ALA A 600 27.69 -11.38 40.92
C ALA A 600 28.93 -10.51 40.71
N VAL A 601 29.25 -9.65 41.69
CA VAL A 601 30.46 -8.82 41.71
C VAL A 601 31.09 -8.90 43.10
N GLY A 602 32.42 -8.95 43.18
CA GLY A 602 33.19 -9.06 44.42
C GLY A 602 34.02 -10.33 44.52
N ASP A 603 34.91 -10.38 45.52
CA ASP A 603 35.70 -11.54 45.90
C ASP A 603 35.32 -12.03 47.32
N GLY A 604 34.96 -13.31 47.46
CA GLY A 604 34.70 -13.95 48.76
C GLY A 604 33.49 -13.41 49.54
N GLY A 605 33.69 -13.10 50.83
CA GLY A 605 32.63 -12.63 51.75
C GLY A 605 32.02 -11.27 51.41
N GLY A 606 32.60 -10.54 50.44
CA GLY A 606 32.10 -9.24 49.96
C GLY A 606 31.14 -9.31 48.77
N ASN A 607 30.87 -10.50 48.24
CA ASN A 607 30.11 -10.68 47.00
C ASN A 607 28.66 -10.17 47.12
N VAL A 608 28.25 -9.32 46.18
CA VAL A 608 26.86 -8.92 45.98
C VAL A 608 26.30 -9.64 44.76
N ARG A 609 25.23 -10.42 44.97
CA ARG A 609 24.52 -11.13 43.92
C ARG A 609 23.16 -10.49 43.65
N THR A 610 22.80 -10.42 42.39
CA THR A 610 21.49 -9.98 41.91
C THR A 610 20.83 -11.12 41.14
N THR A 611 19.55 -11.41 41.42
CA THR A 611 18.71 -12.35 40.68
C THR A 611 17.47 -11.62 40.19
N LEU A 612 17.30 -11.52 38.88
CA LEU A 612 16.18 -10.87 38.22
C LEU A 612 15.06 -11.88 37.97
N LEU A 613 13.86 -11.50 38.38
CA LEU A 613 12.64 -12.28 38.27
C LEU A 613 11.65 -11.55 37.38
N ALA A 614 11.00 -12.27 36.48
CA ALA A 614 9.94 -11.74 35.64
C ALA A 614 8.71 -12.66 35.64
N THR A 615 7.53 -12.05 35.69
CA THR A 615 6.25 -12.77 35.64
C THR A 615 5.24 -11.99 34.78
N PRO A 616 4.76 -12.57 33.66
CA PRO A 616 3.72 -11.95 32.87
C PRO A 616 2.38 -12.04 33.62
N LEU A 617 1.63 -10.95 33.59
CA LEU A 617 0.30 -10.81 34.16
C LEU A 617 -0.70 -10.49 33.03
N PRO A 618 -1.06 -11.49 32.19
CA PRO A 618 -1.92 -11.27 31.03
C PRO A 618 -3.29 -10.72 31.44
N ASN A 619 -3.79 -11.07 32.63
CA ASN A 619 -5.07 -10.61 33.17
C ASN A 619 -4.93 -9.50 34.23
N GLY A 620 -3.72 -9.00 34.49
CA GLY A 620 -3.42 -8.10 35.61
C GLY A 620 -3.44 -8.84 36.96
N GLY A 621 -3.65 -8.10 38.05
CA GLY A 621 -3.78 -8.67 39.39
C GLY A 621 -2.54 -8.53 40.28
N ARG A 622 -2.52 -9.23 41.41
CA ARG A 622 -1.43 -9.21 42.38
C ARG A 622 -0.45 -10.35 42.15
N VAL A 623 0.84 -10.07 42.32
CA VAL A 623 1.90 -11.08 42.29
C VAL A 623 2.83 -10.89 43.48
N ARG A 624 3.31 -12.02 44.01
CA ARG A 624 4.35 -12.05 45.03
C ARG A 624 5.63 -12.53 44.38
N LEU A 625 6.62 -11.65 44.25
CA LEU A 625 7.95 -12.00 43.80
C LEU A 625 8.76 -12.44 45.01
N GLY A 626 9.03 -13.73 45.16
CA GLY A 626 9.70 -14.29 46.33
C GLY A 626 10.52 -15.53 46.03
N GLY A 627 11.09 -16.11 47.08
CA GLY A 627 11.89 -17.32 46.98
C GLY A 627 12.47 -17.74 48.34
N SER A 628 13.51 -18.57 48.29
CA SER A 628 14.23 -19.06 49.47
C SER A 628 15.75 -18.87 49.31
N GLN A 629 16.46 -18.83 50.44
CA GLN A 629 17.92 -18.76 50.48
C GLN A 629 18.49 -19.85 51.40
N SER A 630 19.70 -20.33 51.09
CA SER A 630 20.30 -21.48 51.78
C SER A 630 20.90 -21.19 53.17
N THR A 631 21.20 -19.93 53.51
CA THR A 631 21.67 -19.52 54.85
C THR A 631 21.21 -18.10 55.20
N ALA A 632 21.19 -17.77 56.49
CA ALA A 632 20.85 -16.43 56.99
C ALA A 632 21.91 -15.39 56.57
N LEU A 633 21.59 -14.56 55.58
CA LEU A 633 22.39 -13.40 55.18
C LEU A 633 21.47 -12.22 54.90
N ASP A 634 22.05 -11.02 54.94
CA ASP A 634 21.36 -9.78 54.58
C ASP A 634 20.82 -9.86 53.15
N TRP A 635 19.61 -9.35 52.94
CA TRP A 635 18.96 -9.33 51.63
C TRP A 635 18.06 -8.10 51.48
N VAL A 636 17.86 -7.68 50.24
CA VAL A 636 16.93 -6.62 49.88
C VAL A 636 16.28 -6.90 48.52
N MET A 637 15.00 -6.61 48.37
CA MET A 637 14.27 -6.75 47.10
C MET A 637 13.73 -5.41 46.60
N GLY A 638 13.69 -5.26 45.27
CA GLY A 638 13.06 -4.14 44.58
C GLY A 638 12.32 -4.64 43.35
N GLY A 639 11.25 -3.95 42.95
CA GLY A 639 10.47 -4.38 41.79
C GLY A 639 9.55 -3.31 41.22
N ILE A 640 9.12 -3.56 40.00
CA ILE A 640 8.24 -2.69 39.21
C ILE A 640 7.20 -3.52 38.45
N VAL A 641 6.10 -2.90 38.07
CA VAL A 641 5.14 -3.43 37.10
C VAL A 641 5.23 -2.57 35.84
N LEU A 642 5.40 -3.20 34.69
CA LEU A 642 5.41 -2.58 33.37
C LEU A 642 4.10 -2.89 32.65
N GLY A 643 3.53 -1.89 31.99
CA GLY A 643 2.39 -2.05 31.08
C GLY A 643 2.70 -1.59 29.67
N PRO A 644 1.84 -1.92 28.70
CA PRO A 644 1.99 -1.48 27.31
C PRO A 644 2.01 0.05 27.26
N ARG A 645 2.83 0.61 26.36
CA ARG A 645 2.91 2.06 26.20
C ARG A 645 1.75 2.61 25.40
#